data_AF-A0A7X5XWY2-F1
#
_entry.id   AF-A0A7X5XWY2-F1
#
_cell.length_a   1.000
_cell.length_b   1.000
_cell.length_c   1.000
_cell.angle_alpha   90.00
_cell.angle_beta   90.00
_cell.angle_gamma   90.00
#
_symmetry.space_group_name_H-M   'P 1'
#
loop_
_entity.id
_entity.type
_entity.pdbx_description
1 polymer ?
#
loop_
_entity_poly.entity_id
_entity_poly.type
_entity_poly.pdbx_seq_one_letter_code
_entity_poly.pdbx_strand_id
1 'polypeptide(L)'
;MLLAAALLTTTASCVAAGSGGAVAADLLRARLEERHTPCARVLLAPRDNVEAALPASRRAAWRKVAPRYLPREGFAVRRIGDTLVITAQGARGLVYGAGWYLRTGARPLHYDSAPARPVRLTQIGYRAKNNSYDAWTLAMFRRRIEDFALWGASGVQVIAPVSDDDATSPLFPAPPLETLRGIGDIAHRLGIDFALYYPNLHDYDTQAERDAELGRFRALLGALPRVDALYVPGGDPGHAAPDRLFPLVADEAAALHARNPAAGVWISTQGFDAAGLDAFYAQLARRPRWLTGIFAGPQTRDPAAVQRHHLPAGYQLLLYPDIAHTMHAQVPVDRWSPAFALTEGREPINPRPRAMTSLFRHLDPGSSGFVTYSEGVNDDANQFLWFRLGWDPQTTPEAFARDYATGFVGDPETAKALFALEDNWTGDPAANSSIDATLALVDGLKPATWADWRVDALRYRAVYDAIVRHRLIAARARQSAALAAPDAATAHTRLAEADPAPVPALRTRLFDLAERLWQGARLQLSVKLYGASNVERGANLDRVDVDLNDRVWIEKQLATRTPAQLADYARAKEGALYDDLGDPWNAPHLARGSSAIADPLRFHGAVEGIADRTPNQGWRMSWISYAESLYDAPLRLHYTGLDPKRRYRLVATYAGEDYWLPMRLVANGSIELHPPLDRKTNPMTVDIPIPAAATRGSTLDLAWTRPAGMGGSGRGHQVAETWLIPEPLSGERK
;
A
#
# COMPACT_ATOMS: atom_id res chain seq x y z
N MET A 1 -54.74 11.38 41.56
CA MET A 1 -53.90 10.23 41.96
C MET A 1 -53.35 9.64 40.66
N LEU A 2 -52.07 9.56 40.36
CA LEU A 2 -50.81 9.81 41.06
C LEU A 2 -49.78 10.16 39.97
N LEU A 3 -48.93 11.16 40.23
CA LEU A 3 -47.82 11.57 39.38
C LEU A 3 -46.85 10.39 39.16
N ALA A 4 -46.55 10.07 37.90
CA ALA A 4 -45.30 9.40 37.55
C ALA A 4 -44.33 10.48 37.06
N ALA A 5 -43.58 11.05 38.00
CA ALA A 5 -42.46 11.93 37.69
C ALA A 5 -41.40 11.11 36.97
N ALA A 6 -41.14 11.46 35.70
CA ALA A 6 -39.96 11.03 34.99
C ALA A 6 -38.72 11.67 35.67
N LEU A 7 -38.12 10.93 36.61
CA LEU A 7 -36.76 11.17 37.07
C LEU A 7 -35.81 10.85 35.90
N LEU A 8 -35.64 11.83 35.01
CA LEU A 8 -34.44 11.97 34.20
C LEU A 8 -33.28 12.24 35.16
N THR A 9 -32.75 11.17 35.76
CA THR A 9 -31.45 11.21 36.41
C THR A 9 -30.43 11.44 35.30
N THR A 10 -30.03 12.70 35.13
CA THR A 10 -28.81 13.05 34.41
C THR A 10 -27.66 12.42 35.16
N THR A 11 -27.31 11.19 34.81
CA THR A 11 -26.10 10.55 35.32
C THR A 11 -24.94 11.46 34.93
N ALA A 12 -24.28 12.04 35.93
CA ALA A 12 -23.15 12.92 35.69
C ALA A 12 -22.14 12.17 34.83
N SER A 13 -21.77 12.74 33.68
CA SER A 13 -20.82 12.09 32.77
C SER A 13 -19.56 11.69 33.52
N CYS A 14 -19.17 10.42 33.36
CA CYS A 14 -17.95 9.88 33.94
C CYS A 14 -16.68 10.57 33.40
N VAL A 15 -16.77 11.31 32.29
CA VAL A 15 -15.66 12.04 31.70
C VAL A 15 -15.82 13.55 31.94
N ALA A 16 -14.89 14.11 32.70
CA ALA A 16 -14.79 15.54 33.00
C ALA A 16 -13.57 16.18 32.29
N ALA A 17 -13.64 17.49 32.07
CA ALA A 17 -12.58 18.29 31.48
C ALA A 17 -12.15 19.42 32.41
N GLY A 18 -10.84 19.65 32.52
CA GLY A 18 -10.31 20.94 32.97
C GLY A 18 -10.19 21.93 31.81
N SER A 19 -9.85 23.18 32.10
CA SER A 19 -9.57 24.19 31.06
C SER A 19 -8.51 23.68 30.08
N GLY A 20 -8.79 23.74 28.78
CA GLY A 20 -7.94 23.18 27.72
C GLY A 20 -8.05 21.67 27.48
N GLY A 21 -8.90 20.95 28.23
CA GLY A 21 -9.15 19.52 28.06
C GLY A 21 -10.45 19.14 27.32
N ALA A 22 -11.26 20.13 26.95
CA ALA A 22 -12.62 19.92 26.42
C ALA A 22 -12.65 19.01 25.18
N VAL A 23 -11.80 19.28 24.17
CA VAL A 23 -11.79 18.50 22.92
C VAL A 23 -11.56 17.01 23.17
N ALA A 24 -10.55 16.67 23.97
CA ALA A 24 -10.22 15.27 24.26
C ALA A 24 -11.30 14.60 25.12
N ALA A 25 -11.89 15.34 26.07
CA ALA A 25 -12.96 14.84 26.92
C ALA A 25 -14.25 14.57 26.15
N ASP A 26 -14.64 15.49 25.25
CA ASP A 26 -15.82 15.33 24.41
C ASP A 26 -15.65 14.17 23.44
N LEU A 27 -14.47 14.03 22.83
CA LEU A 27 -14.16 12.91 21.96
C LEU A 27 -14.21 11.57 22.70
N LEU A 28 -13.60 11.49 23.89
CA LEU A 28 -13.65 10.29 24.70
C LEU A 28 -15.09 9.94 25.12
N ARG A 29 -15.86 10.94 25.55
CA ARG A 29 -17.25 10.76 25.96
C ARG A 29 -18.08 10.22 24.80
N ALA A 30 -18.00 10.84 23.63
CA ALA A 30 -18.74 10.40 22.45
C ALA A 30 -18.41 8.94 22.08
N ARG A 31 -17.13 8.55 22.09
CA ARG A 31 -16.73 7.16 21.79
C ARG A 31 -17.14 6.16 22.87
N LEU A 32 -17.17 6.54 24.15
CA LEU A 32 -17.65 5.67 25.23
C LEU A 32 -19.18 5.47 25.17
N GLU A 33 -19.92 6.54 24.86
CA GLU A 33 -21.37 6.52 24.67
C GLU A 33 -21.76 5.63 23.49
N GLU A 34 -21.09 5.81 22.35
CA GLU A 34 -21.26 4.96 21.15
C GLU A 34 -21.00 3.48 21.45
N ARG A 35 -20.00 3.18 22.30
CA ARG A 35 -19.66 1.80 22.66
C ARG A 35 -20.48 1.22 23.81
N HIS A 36 -21.37 2.01 24.42
CA HIS A 36 -22.05 1.67 25.67
C HIS A 36 -21.09 1.13 26.76
N THR A 37 -19.86 1.65 26.80
CA THR A 37 -18.80 1.11 27.66
C THR A 37 -18.87 1.70 29.07
N PRO A 38 -18.90 0.88 30.13
CA PRO A 38 -18.80 1.38 31.49
C PRO A 38 -17.51 2.18 31.69
N CYS A 39 -17.61 3.38 32.23
CA CYS A 39 -16.48 4.30 32.34
C CYS A 39 -16.16 4.66 33.79
N ALA A 40 -14.86 4.74 34.10
CA ALA A 40 -14.38 5.31 35.34
C ALA A 40 -14.61 6.82 35.35
N ARG A 41 -14.48 7.46 36.53
CA ARG A 41 -14.35 8.92 36.58
C ARG A 41 -13.01 9.31 35.95
N VAL A 42 -13.01 9.89 34.76
CA VAL A 42 -11.82 10.34 34.04
C VAL A 42 -11.82 11.87 34.01
N LEU A 43 -10.68 12.48 34.34
CA LEU A 43 -10.45 13.92 34.18
C LEU A 43 -9.36 14.13 33.12
N LEU A 44 -9.67 14.89 32.07
CA LEU A 44 -8.70 15.31 31.07
C LEU A 44 -8.39 16.79 31.23
N ALA A 45 -7.12 17.12 31.48
CA ALA A 45 -6.69 18.51 31.57
C ALA A 45 -5.18 18.64 31.28
N PRO A 46 -4.74 19.74 30.64
CA PRO A 46 -3.32 20.09 30.57
C PRO A 46 -2.71 20.11 31.96
N ARG A 47 -1.43 19.72 32.08
CA ARG A 47 -0.73 19.53 33.36
C ARG A 47 -0.96 20.66 34.34
N ASP A 48 -0.82 21.89 33.87
CA ASP A 48 -0.88 23.09 34.70
C ASP A 48 -2.31 23.42 35.16
N ASN A 49 -3.32 22.84 34.50
CA ASN A 49 -4.74 23.06 34.78
C ASN A 49 -5.40 21.92 35.57
N VAL A 50 -4.72 20.78 35.76
CA VAL A 50 -5.26 19.63 36.48
C VAL A 50 -5.64 20.01 37.93
N GLU A 51 -4.76 20.70 38.63
CA GLU A 51 -4.95 20.98 40.05
C GLU A 51 -6.22 21.82 40.29
N ALA A 52 -6.45 22.83 39.43
CA ALA A 52 -7.63 23.67 39.49
C ALA A 52 -8.91 22.87 39.22
N ALA A 53 -8.85 21.89 38.31
CA ALA A 53 -9.98 21.04 37.94
C ALA A 53 -10.29 19.93 38.96
N LEU A 54 -9.40 19.67 39.92
CA LEU A 54 -9.62 18.69 40.98
C LEU A 54 -10.34 19.29 42.21
N PRO A 55 -11.17 18.50 42.91
CA PRO A 55 -11.69 18.88 44.22
C PRO A 55 -10.57 19.24 45.19
N ALA A 56 -10.79 20.22 46.07
CA ALA A 56 -9.78 20.70 47.02
C ALA A 56 -9.16 19.56 47.85
N SER A 57 -9.96 18.58 48.26
CA SER A 57 -9.52 17.39 49.01
C SER A 57 -8.54 16.48 48.25
N ARG A 58 -8.45 16.62 46.91
CA ARG A 58 -7.58 15.81 46.05
C ARG A 58 -6.34 16.56 45.53
N ARG A 59 -6.26 17.88 45.70
CA ARG A 59 -5.13 18.71 45.19
C ARG A 59 -3.79 18.34 45.82
N ALA A 60 -3.76 18.08 47.13
CA ALA A 60 -2.53 17.66 47.80
C ALA A 60 -2.02 16.29 47.30
N ALA A 61 -2.93 15.38 46.95
CA ALA A 61 -2.57 14.10 46.34
C ALA A 61 -2.01 14.30 44.93
N TRP A 62 -2.62 15.19 44.13
CA TRP A 62 -2.11 15.54 42.80
C TRP A 62 -0.69 16.06 42.83
N ARG A 63 -0.37 17.04 43.69
CA ARG A 63 0.98 17.62 43.78
C ARG A 63 2.08 16.58 44.05
N LYS A 64 1.74 15.48 44.73
CA LYS A 64 2.68 14.36 45.00
C LYS A 64 2.96 13.50 43.77
N VAL A 65 2.00 13.38 42.86
CA VAL A 65 2.04 12.44 41.73
C VAL A 65 2.10 13.12 40.36
N ALA A 66 1.94 14.45 40.32
CA ALA A 66 1.98 15.24 39.10
C ALA A 66 3.31 14.99 38.36
N PRO A 67 3.27 14.70 37.05
CA PRO A 67 4.50 14.50 36.28
C PRO A 67 5.35 15.78 36.32
N ARG A 68 6.63 15.67 36.66
CA ARG A 68 7.56 16.82 36.70
C ARG A 68 7.93 17.33 35.31
N TYR A 69 7.91 16.45 34.33
CA TYR A 69 8.17 16.71 32.93
C TYR A 69 7.23 15.86 32.09
N LEU A 70 6.77 16.41 30.98
CA LEU A 70 5.99 15.71 29.96
C LEU A 70 6.61 16.04 28.60
N PRO A 71 6.91 15.06 27.75
CA PRO A 71 7.26 15.33 26.36
C PRO A 71 6.13 16.10 25.65
N ARG A 72 6.47 16.90 24.62
CA ARG A 72 5.51 17.74 23.86
C ARG A 72 4.30 16.94 23.35
N GLU A 73 4.55 15.74 22.85
CA GLU A 73 3.53 14.82 22.32
C GLU A 73 3.17 13.68 23.29
N GLY A 74 3.69 13.72 24.52
CA GLY A 74 3.44 12.69 25.52
C GLY A 74 2.19 12.97 26.36
N PHE A 75 1.74 11.93 27.05
CA PHE A 75 0.72 12.03 28.09
C PHE A 75 1.12 11.23 29.33
N ALA A 76 0.49 11.57 30.44
CA ALA A 76 0.58 10.87 31.70
C ALA A 76 -0.81 10.54 32.24
N VAL A 77 -0.90 9.39 32.91
CA VAL A 77 -2.09 8.89 33.58
C VAL A 77 -1.78 8.73 35.06
N ARG A 78 -2.62 9.31 35.92
CA ARG A 78 -2.47 9.25 37.38
C ARG A 78 -3.81 8.89 38.02
N ARG A 79 -3.82 7.92 38.93
CA ARG A 79 -5.03 7.60 39.71
C ARG A 79 -5.04 8.37 41.02
N ILE A 80 -6.09 9.17 41.26
CA ILE A 80 -6.28 9.98 42.46
C ILE A 80 -7.64 9.65 43.08
N GLY A 81 -7.62 8.82 44.12
CA GLY A 81 -8.84 8.18 44.60
C GLY A 81 -9.47 7.37 43.47
N ASP A 82 -10.74 7.66 43.16
CA ASP A 82 -11.48 7.00 42.09
C ASP A 82 -11.39 7.72 40.74
N THR A 83 -10.66 8.85 40.67
CA THR A 83 -10.49 9.63 39.45
C THR A 83 -9.20 9.23 38.73
N LEU A 84 -9.32 8.87 37.47
CA LEU A 84 -8.20 8.71 36.56
C LEU A 84 -7.93 10.06 35.88
N VAL A 85 -6.80 10.68 36.18
CA VAL A 85 -6.37 11.92 35.54
C VAL A 85 -5.51 11.58 34.33
N ILE A 86 -5.93 12.03 33.15
CA ILE A 86 -5.13 12.00 31.93
C ILE A 86 -4.64 13.43 31.66
N THR A 87 -3.32 13.60 31.60
CA THR A 87 -2.71 14.92 31.44
C THR A 87 -1.63 14.94 30.36
N ALA A 88 -1.42 16.10 29.76
CA ALA A 88 -0.42 16.35 28.73
C ALA A 88 0.00 17.84 28.75
N GLN A 89 0.94 18.25 27.90
CA GLN A 89 1.22 19.68 27.70
C GLN A 89 0.07 20.41 27.00
N GLY A 90 -0.62 19.74 26.06
CA GLY A 90 -1.67 20.35 25.26
C GLY A 90 -2.65 19.33 24.68
N ALA A 91 -3.55 19.81 23.81
CA ALA A 91 -4.66 19.03 23.26
C ALA A 91 -4.21 17.71 22.59
N ARG A 92 -3.15 17.75 21.78
CA ARG A 92 -2.61 16.58 21.07
C ARG A 92 -2.33 15.40 22.02
N GLY A 93 -1.53 15.63 23.07
CA GLY A 93 -1.23 14.59 24.06
C GLY A 93 -2.45 14.13 24.85
N LEU A 94 -3.41 15.02 25.13
CA LEU A 94 -4.68 14.63 25.78
C LEU A 94 -5.52 13.71 24.89
N VAL A 95 -5.58 13.98 23.58
CA VAL A 95 -6.26 13.11 22.61
C VAL A 95 -5.59 11.74 22.54
N TYR A 96 -4.25 11.68 22.59
CA TYR A 96 -3.53 10.40 22.65
C TYR A 96 -3.83 9.62 23.94
N GLY A 97 -3.86 10.30 25.08
CA GLY A 97 -4.23 9.69 26.35
C GLY A 97 -5.68 9.19 26.36
N ALA A 98 -6.60 9.95 25.76
CA ALA A 98 -7.99 9.51 25.56
C ALA A 98 -8.08 8.23 24.72
N GLY A 99 -7.35 8.18 23.60
CA GLY A 99 -7.30 7.01 22.74
C GLY A 99 -6.66 5.79 23.40
N TRP A 100 -5.59 6.01 24.20
CA TRP A 100 -5.01 4.94 25.02
C TRP A 100 -6.02 4.38 26.03
N TYR A 101 -6.77 5.23 26.72
CA TYR A 101 -7.80 4.76 27.66
C TYR A 101 -8.94 4.06 26.93
N LEU A 102 -9.36 4.54 25.76
CA LEU A 102 -10.41 3.93 24.94
C LEU A 102 -10.02 2.53 24.45
N ARG A 103 -8.74 2.30 24.12
CA ARG A 103 -8.24 0.96 23.70
C ARG A 103 -8.07 0.01 24.86
N THR A 104 -7.52 0.49 25.98
CA THR A 104 -7.04 -0.40 27.05
C THR A 104 -8.00 -0.53 28.23
N GLY A 105 -8.84 0.49 28.48
CA GLY A 105 -9.64 0.62 29.70
C GLY A 105 -8.82 0.66 31.00
N ALA A 106 -7.48 0.73 30.91
CA ALA A 106 -6.58 0.50 32.02
C ALA A 106 -6.62 1.65 33.03
N ARG A 107 -6.47 1.31 34.32
CA ARG A 107 -6.53 2.26 35.45
C ARG A 107 -5.28 2.16 36.35
N PRO A 108 -4.07 2.34 35.78
CA PRO A 108 -2.82 2.22 36.52
C PRO A 108 -2.70 3.34 37.56
N LEU A 109 -1.90 3.11 38.60
CA LEU A 109 -1.57 4.17 39.56
C LEU A 109 -0.77 5.30 38.88
N HIS A 110 0.22 4.90 38.07
CA HIS A 110 1.06 5.78 37.25
C HIS A 110 1.32 5.11 35.90
N TYR A 111 1.22 5.88 34.82
CA TYR A 111 1.64 5.47 33.48
C TYR A 111 1.99 6.71 32.67
N ASP A 112 3.13 6.70 31.98
CA ASP A 112 3.60 7.79 31.13
C ASP A 112 3.94 7.20 29.76
N SER A 113 3.58 7.89 28.68
CA SER A 113 3.90 7.44 27.34
C SER A 113 4.06 8.61 26.38
N ALA A 114 4.94 8.45 25.40
CA ALA A 114 5.21 9.40 24.34
C ALA A 114 5.63 8.65 23.08
N PRO A 115 5.38 9.20 21.88
CA PRO A 115 5.72 8.53 20.63
C PRO A 115 7.23 8.48 20.40
N ALA A 116 7.71 7.40 19.78
CA ALA A 116 9.11 7.25 19.38
C ALA A 116 9.48 8.05 18.11
N ARG A 117 8.51 8.32 17.24
CA ARG A 117 8.70 9.11 16.01
C ARG A 117 7.82 10.35 16.06
N PRO A 118 8.33 11.57 15.84
CA PRO A 118 7.52 12.80 15.90
C PRO A 118 6.56 12.95 14.72
N VAL A 119 6.90 12.39 13.55
CA VAL A 119 6.10 12.48 12.32
C VAL A 119 5.41 11.13 12.06
N ARG A 120 4.08 11.11 12.13
CA ARG A 120 3.22 9.92 12.01
C ARG A 120 1.95 10.32 11.26
N LEU A 121 2.08 10.68 9.98
CA LEU A 121 0.97 11.15 9.15
C LEU A 121 0.47 10.02 8.23
N THR A 122 -0.71 10.22 7.68
CA THR A 122 -1.18 9.52 6.48
C THR A 122 -1.66 10.53 5.45
N GLN A 123 -1.52 10.18 4.18
CA GLN A 123 -2.11 10.94 3.10
C GLN A 123 -3.63 10.74 3.04
N ILE A 124 -4.36 11.80 2.69
CA ILE A 124 -5.77 11.83 2.34
C ILE A 124 -5.87 12.44 0.93
N GLY A 125 -6.16 11.60 -0.06
CA GLY A 125 -6.41 12.04 -1.44
C GLY A 125 -7.89 12.32 -1.69
N TYR A 126 -8.28 13.59 -1.70
CA TYR A 126 -9.59 14.01 -2.18
C TYR A 126 -9.49 14.45 -3.65
N ARG A 127 -9.32 13.47 -4.54
CA ARG A 127 -9.00 13.62 -5.97
C ARG A 127 -9.66 12.51 -6.78
N ALA A 128 -9.92 12.74 -8.06
CA ALA A 128 -10.60 11.81 -8.98
C ALA A 128 -9.74 10.58 -9.37
N LYS A 129 -9.20 9.90 -8.37
CA LYS A 129 -8.24 8.79 -8.48
C LYS A 129 -8.41 7.80 -7.33
N ASN A 130 -8.73 8.28 -6.12
CA ASN A 130 -8.78 7.46 -4.91
C ASN A 130 -9.91 6.42 -4.98
N ASN A 131 -9.79 5.33 -4.23
CA ASN A 131 -10.78 4.26 -4.23
C ASN A 131 -11.94 4.47 -3.23
N SER A 132 -11.94 5.57 -2.48
CA SER A 132 -13.04 5.93 -1.58
C SER A 132 -13.12 7.40 -1.22
N TYR A 133 -11.98 8.04 -0.91
CA TYR A 133 -11.96 9.35 -0.24
C TYR A 133 -12.56 10.50 -1.05
N ASP A 134 -12.53 10.47 -2.38
CA ASP A 134 -13.22 11.47 -3.20
C ASP A 134 -14.75 11.42 -3.06
N ALA A 135 -15.33 10.28 -2.71
CA ALA A 135 -16.76 10.16 -2.44
C ALA A 135 -17.14 10.54 -0.98
N TRP A 136 -16.19 10.97 -0.15
CA TRP A 136 -16.43 11.21 1.28
C TRP A 136 -16.92 12.61 1.61
N THR A 137 -17.91 12.67 2.50
CA THR A 137 -18.36 13.93 3.10
C THR A 137 -17.39 14.39 4.19
N LEU A 138 -17.43 15.69 4.52
CA LEU A 138 -16.62 16.23 5.62
C LEU A 138 -16.91 15.56 6.98
N ALA A 139 -18.14 15.04 7.19
CA ALA A 139 -18.48 14.29 8.40
C ALA A 139 -17.75 12.94 8.48
N MET A 140 -17.60 12.24 7.34
CA MET A 140 -16.82 11.01 7.26
C MET A 140 -15.34 11.28 7.53
N PHE A 141 -14.77 12.33 6.92
CA PHE A 141 -13.41 12.77 7.22
C PHE A 141 -13.22 13.13 8.69
N ARG A 142 -14.18 13.83 9.32
CA ARG A 142 -14.13 14.13 10.74
C ARG A 142 -14.00 12.87 11.58
N ARG A 143 -14.88 11.88 11.36
CA ARG A 143 -14.83 10.60 12.08
C ARG A 143 -13.46 9.93 11.89
N ARG A 144 -12.98 9.88 10.65
CA ARG A 144 -11.70 9.25 10.30
C ARG A 144 -10.50 9.90 10.97
N ILE A 145 -10.41 11.21 10.91
CA ILE A 145 -9.30 11.99 11.46
C ILE A 145 -9.31 11.94 12.99
N GLU A 146 -10.49 11.91 13.61
CA GLU A 146 -10.62 11.66 15.04
C GLU A 146 -10.06 10.29 15.43
N ASP A 147 -10.39 9.23 14.67
CA ASP A 147 -9.87 7.89 14.93
C ASP A 147 -8.35 7.81 14.72
N PHE A 148 -7.81 8.47 13.67
CA PHE A 148 -6.37 8.63 13.47
C PHE A 148 -5.69 9.31 14.66
N ALA A 149 -6.25 10.43 15.14
CA ALA A 149 -5.70 11.16 16.28
C ALA A 149 -5.72 10.31 17.56
N LEU A 150 -6.83 9.62 17.86
CA LEU A 150 -6.94 8.70 19.00
C LEU A 150 -5.91 7.54 18.91
N TRP A 151 -5.54 7.13 17.70
CA TRP A 151 -4.54 6.07 17.49
C TRP A 151 -3.09 6.54 17.51
N GLY A 152 -2.86 7.85 17.61
CA GLY A 152 -1.55 8.43 17.76
C GLY A 152 -1.01 9.12 16.51
N ALA A 153 -1.79 9.33 15.45
CA ALA A 153 -1.36 10.11 14.29
C ALA A 153 -0.93 11.53 14.73
N SER A 154 0.19 12.03 14.19
CA SER A 154 0.66 13.40 14.46
C SER A 154 0.05 14.44 13.53
N GLY A 155 -0.57 14.00 12.43
CA GLY A 155 -1.24 14.87 11.46
C GLY A 155 -1.85 14.08 10.31
N VAL A 156 -2.35 14.83 9.33
CA VAL A 156 -2.78 14.31 8.02
C VAL A 156 -2.16 15.15 6.91
N GLN A 157 -1.92 14.54 5.76
CA GLN A 157 -1.45 15.24 4.57
C GLN A 157 -2.55 15.22 3.50
N VAL A 158 -2.93 16.38 2.99
CA VAL A 158 -3.85 16.49 1.85
C VAL A 158 -3.07 16.79 0.57
N ILE A 159 -3.63 16.40 -0.56
CA ILE A 159 -3.08 16.74 -1.89
C ILE A 159 -3.69 18.04 -2.37
N ALA A 160 -2.88 18.92 -2.96
CA ALA A 160 -3.35 20.16 -3.56
C ALA A 160 -4.46 19.89 -4.61
N PRO A 161 -5.50 20.76 -4.72
CA PRO A 161 -6.58 20.54 -5.69
C PRO A 161 -6.12 20.44 -7.14
N VAL A 162 -5.03 21.14 -7.49
CA VAL A 162 -4.36 21.01 -8.78
C VAL A 162 -3.25 19.98 -8.61
N SER A 163 -3.37 18.88 -9.34
CA SER A 163 -2.43 17.77 -9.43
C SER A 163 -2.42 17.25 -10.87
N ASP A 164 -1.86 16.06 -11.11
CA ASP A 164 -1.94 15.36 -12.40
C ASP A 164 -3.30 14.67 -12.67
N ASP A 165 -4.23 14.72 -11.71
CA ASP A 165 -5.56 14.14 -11.81
C ASP A 165 -6.62 15.16 -12.29
N ASP A 166 -7.78 14.66 -12.71
CA ASP A 166 -8.93 15.52 -13.05
C ASP A 166 -9.31 16.42 -11.86
N ALA A 167 -9.48 17.72 -12.14
CA ALA A 167 -9.78 18.73 -11.12
C ALA A 167 -11.12 18.50 -10.38
N THR A 168 -12.00 17.67 -10.94
CA THR A 168 -13.30 17.30 -10.37
C THR A 168 -13.56 15.80 -10.52
N SER A 169 -14.06 15.14 -9.48
CA SER A 169 -14.65 13.79 -9.55
C SER A 169 -16.17 13.89 -9.64
N PRO A 170 -16.86 13.03 -10.44
CA PRO A 170 -18.32 12.94 -10.40
C PRO A 170 -18.85 12.47 -9.03
N LEU A 171 -18.00 11.91 -8.18
CA LEU A 171 -18.35 11.42 -6.85
C LEU A 171 -18.20 12.47 -5.75
N PHE A 172 -17.57 13.62 -6.02
CA PHE A 172 -17.33 14.65 -5.02
C PHE A 172 -18.64 15.15 -4.39
N PRO A 173 -18.87 14.95 -3.07
CA PRO A 173 -20.01 15.56 -2.40
C PRO A 173 -19.86 17.06 -2.17
N ALA A 174 -18.63 17.59 -2.23
CA ALA A 174 -18.31 19.01 -2.07
C ALA A 174 -17.05 19.41 -2.87
N PRO A 175 -16.86 20.71 -3.20
CA PRO A 175 -15.65 21.16 -3.88
C PRO A 175 -14.37 20.83 -3.10
N PRO A 176 -13.25 20.53 -3.79
CA PRO A 176 -11.99 20.17 -3.13
C PRO A 176 -11.52 21.20 -2.09
N LEU A 177 -11.49 22.48 -2.46
CA LEU A 177 -10.96 23.53 -1.59
C LEU A 177 -11.77 23.67 -0.28
N GLU A 178 -13.10 23.55 -0.35
CA GLU A 178 -13.95 23.56 0.85
C GLU A 178 -13.65 22.36 1.75
N THR A 179 -13.53 21.17 1.15
CA THR A 179 -13.24 19.92 1.85
C THR A 179 -11.87 19.97 2.54
N LEU A 180 -10.83 20.45 1.84
CA LEU A 180 -9.48 20.55 2.41
C LEU A 180 -9.41 21.56 3.56
N ARG A 181 -10.15 22.68 3.46
CA ARG A 181 -10.29 23.63 4.57
C ARG A 181 -10.92 22.96 5.79
N GLY A 182 -12.02 22.24 5.60
CA GLY A 182 -12.69 21.51 6.67
C GLY A 182 -11.78 20.45 7.32
N ILE A 183 -10.99 19.72 6.54
CA ILE A 183 -9.99 18.76 7.04
C ILE A 183 -8.95 19.46 7.91
N GLY A 184 -8.43 20.61 7.48
CA GLY A 184 -7.48 21.40 8.26
C GLY A 184 -8.07 21.90 9.59
N ASP A 185 -9.32 22.38 9.58
CA ASP A 185 -10.01 22.81 10.80
C ASP A 185 -10.21 21.64 11.79
N ILE A 186 -10.54 20.45 11.28
CA ILE A 186 -10.66 19.22 12.10
C ILE A 186 -9.30 18.87 12.72
N ALA A 187 -8.22 18.87 11.92
CA ALA A 187 -6.88 18.55 12.37
C ALA A 187 -6.41 19.50 13.48
N HIS A 188 -6.54 20.81 13.27
CA HIS A 188 -6.13 21.81 14.27
C HIS A 188 -6.96 21.77 15.54
N ARG A 189 -8.26 21.48 15.46
CA ARG A 189 -9.10 21.26 16.65
C ARG A 189 -8.56 20.14 17.53
N LEU A 190 -8.09 19.05 16.92
CA LEU A 190 -7.48 17.90 17.60
C LEU A 190 -6.03 18.17 18.03
N GLY A 191 -5.46 19.29 17.59
CA GLY A 191 -4.06 19.68 17.84
C GLY A 191 -3.05 18.91 17.00
N ILE A 192 -3.46 18.19 15.96
CA ILE A 192 -2.59 17.47 15.02
C ILE A 192 -2.28 18.33 13.78
N ASP A 193 -1.22 17.99 13.06
CA ASP A 193 -0.70 18.78 11.95
C ASP A 193 -1.55 18.64 10.67
N PHE A 194 -1.69 19.74 9.93
CA PHE A 194 -2.28 19.77 8.59
C PHE A 194 -1.18 20.05 7.56
N ALA A 195 -0.82 19.02 6.81
CA ALA A 195 0.23 19.06 5.80
C ALA A 195 -0.35 19.14 4.37
N LEU A 196 0.40 19.80 3.48
CA LEU A 196 0.07 19.95 2.07
C LEU A 196 1.10 19.21 1.21
N TYR A 197 0.63 18.28 0.38
CA TYR A 197 1.37 17.71 -0.75
C TYR A 197 1.10 18.58 -1.98
N TYR A 198 2.11 19.25 -2.51
CA TYR A 198 1.99 20.21 -3.60
C TYR A 198 2.91 19.79 -4.76
N PRO A 199 2.38 19.14 -5.80
CA PRO A 199 3.19 18.77 -6.95
C PRO A 199 3.44 19.96 -7.86
N ASN A 200 4.69 20.13 -8.25
CA ASN A 200 5.13 21.11 -9.24
C ASN A 200 5.15 20.46 -10.63
N LEU A 201 4.12 20.75 -11.44
CA LEU A 201 3.75 19.97 -12.63
C LEU A 201 4.48 20.35 -13.92
N HIS A 202 5.23 21.46 -13.94
CA HIS A 202 5.90 21.99 -15.13
C HIS A 202 7.43 21.88 -15.01
N ASP A 203 8.14 22.24 -16.08
CA ASP A 203 9.60 22.32 -16.14
C ASP A 203 10.17 23.60 -15.49
N TYR A 204 9.40 24.69 -15.51
CA TYR A 204 9.78 26.02 -14.99
C TYR A 204 11.02 26.62 -15.66
N ASP A 205 11.10 26.51 -16.98
CA ASP A 205 12.20 27.04 -17.81
C ASP A 205 12.23 28.57 -17.84
N THR A 206 11.09 29.21 -17.61
CA THR A 206 10.95 30.67 -17.69
C THR A 206 10.62 31.28 -16.34
N GLN A 207 11.05 32.54 -16.13
CA GLN A 207 10.67 33.30 -14.94
C GLN A 207 9.14 33.49 -14.84
N ALA A 208 8.45 33.63 -15.98
CA ALA A 208 7.00 33.80 -16.02
C ALA A 208 6.26 32.56 -15.50
N GLU A 209 6.71 31.34 -15.84
CA GLU A 209 6.14 30.10 -15.31
C GLU A 209 6.35 29.98 -13.79
N ARG A 210 7.56 30.30 -13.31
CA ARG A 210 7.87 30.33 -11.88
C ARG A 210 7.00 31.33 -11.12
N ASP A 211 6.86 32.54 -11.65
CA ASP A 211 6.03 33.59 -11.04
C ASP A 211 4.55 33.19 -11.01
N ALA A 212 4.06 32.55 -12.08
CA ALA A 212 2.69 32.05 -12.15
C ALA A 212 2.43 30.91 -11.14
N GLU A 213 3.35 29.96 -11.01
CA GLU A 213 3.27 28.88 -10.02
C GLU A 213 3.30 29.42 -8.59
N LEU A 214 4.24 30.30 -8.28
CA LEU A 214 4.32 30.93 -6.97
C LEU A 214 3.06 31.76 -6.65
N GLY A 215 2.47 32.40 -7.66
CA GLY A 215 1.17 33.07 -7.55
C GLY A 215 0.03 32.10 -7.18
N ARG A 216 -0.06 30.95 -7.87
CA ARG A 216 -1.04 29.88 -7.56
C ARG A 216 -0.84 29.34 -6.15
N PHE A 217 0.40 29.02 -5.78
CA PHE A 217 0.73 28.51 -4.46
C PHE A 217 0.33 29.49 -3.35
N ARG A 218 0.65 30.79 -3.50
CA ARG A 218 0.25 31.84 -2.55
C ARG A 218 -1.26 31.97 -2.41
N ALA A 219 -1.99 31.89 -3.53
CA ALA A 219 -3.46 31.93 -3.52
C ALA A 219 -4.05 30.73 -2.78
N LEU A 220 -3.53 29.52 -3.06
CA LEU A 220 -3.95 28.29 -2.36
C LEU A 220 -3.67 28.38 -0.87
N LEU A 221 -2.45 28.78 -0.48
CA LEU A 221 -2.12 29.02 0.92
C LEU A 221 -3.13 29.97 1.56
N GLY A 222 -3.40 31.13 0.93
CA GLY A 222 -4.35 32.11 1.43
C GLY A 222 -5.76 31.58 1.69
N ALA A 223 -6.19 30.56 0.94
CA ALA A 223 -7.49 29.93 1.07
C ALA A 223 -7.54 28.78 2.11
N LEU A 224 -6.41 28.14 2.40
CA LEU A 224 -6.31 27.05 3.37
C LEU A 224 -6.11 27.56 4.81
N PRO A 225 -6.47 26.76 5.84
CA PRO A 225 -6.02 26.97 7.21
C PRO A 225 -4.48 26.98 7.28
N ARG A 226 -3.93 27.23 8.48
CA ARG A 226 -2.48 27.19 8.68
C ARG A 226 -1.89 25.86 8.21
N VAL A 227 -1.10 25.89 7.14
CA VAL A 227 -0.34 24.71 6.69
C VAL A 227 0.86 24.54 7.62
N ASP A 228 0.95 23.39 8.27
CA ASP A 228 2.01 23.07 9.21
C ASP A 228 3.26 22.48 8.51
N ALA A 229 3.09 22.05 7.25
CA ALA A 229 4.09 21.28 6.53
C ALA A 229 3.84 21.26 5.01
N LEU A 230 4.87 21.49 4.19
CA LEU A 230 4.83 21.41 2.72
C LEU A 230 5.70 20.25 2.20
N TYR A 231 5.09 19.38 1.40
CA TYR A 231 5.75 18.25 0.76
C TYR A 231 5.69 18.43 -0.75
N VAL A 232 6.84 18.49 -1.40
CA VAL A 232 6.96 18.64 -2.86
C VAL A 232 7.59 17.37 -3.43
N PRO A 233 6.88 16.59 -4.27
CA PRO A 233 7.52 15.49 -4.97
C PRO A 233 8.58 15.97 -5.96
N GLY A 234 9.67 15.21 -6.10
CA GLY A 234 10.62 15.38 -7.20
C GLY A 234 10.03 15.00 -8.57
N GLY A 235 9.05 14.09 -8.56
CA GLY A 235 8.27 13.66 -9.72
C GLY A 235 7.16 12.68 -9.33
N ASP A 236 6.34 12.26 -10.30
CA ASP A 236 5.14 11.41 -10.08
C ASP A 236 4.15 11.99 -9.02
N PRO A 237 3.52 13.14 -9.31
CA PRO A 237 3.67 13.94 -10.53
C PRO A 237 4.69 15.08 -10.41
N GLY A 238 5.10 15.62 -11.57
CA GLY A 238 6.17 16.59 -11.71
C GLY A 238 7.40 15.98 -12.41
N HIS A 239 8.23 16.85 -12.99
CA HIS A 239 9.44 16.45 -13.73
C HIS A 239 10.51 17.55 -13.81
N ALA A 240 10.37 18.63 -13.02
CA ALA A 240 11.34 19.72 -13.01
C ALA A 240 12.72 19.23 -12.57
N ALA A 241 13.76 19.60 -13.30
CA ALA A 241 15.13 19.29 -12.90
C ALA A 241 15.50 19.96 -11.56
N PRO A 242 16.37 19.36 -10.73
CA PRO A 242 16.67 19.87 -9.40
C PRO A 242 17.18 21.32 -9.34
N ASP A 243 17.88 21.78 -10.36
CA ASP A 243 18.39 23.16 -10.46
C ASP A 243 17.29 24.21 -10.67
N ARG A 244 16.16 23.81 -11.28
CA ARG A 244 14.94 24.63 -11.44
C ARG A 244 13.97 24.44 -10.26
N LEU A 245 13.85 23.21 -9.76
CA LEU A 245 12.96 22.86 -8.65
C LEU A 245 13.38 23.53 -7.33
N PHE A 246 14.66 23.46 -6.93
CA PHE A 246 15.10 23.98 -5.63
C PHE A 246 14.86 25.49 -5.45
N PRO A 247 15.18 26.36 -6.43
CA PRO A 247 14.84 27.77 -6.35
C PRO A 247 13.34 28.05 -6.24
N LEU A 248 12.50 27.32 -6.98
CA LEU A 248 11.04 27.46 -6.88
C LEU A 248 10.55 27.09 -5.47
N VAL A 249 10.97 25.93 -4.95
CA VAL A 249 10.56 25.49 -3.61
C VAL A 249 11.11 26.41 -2.52
N ALA A 250 12.26 27.05 -2.72
CA ALA A 250 12.75 28.08 -1.80
C ALA A 250 11.81 29.29 -1.71
N ASP A 251 11.26 29.73 -2.85
CA ASP A 251 10.29 30.83 -2.91
C ASP A 251 8.94 30.43 -2.29
N GLU A 252 8.50 29.19 -2.51
CA GLU A 252 7.32 28.59 -1.86
C GLU A 252 7.51 28.50 -0.33
N ALA A 253 8.68 28.03 0.12
CA ALA A 253 9.04 27.97 1.53
C ALA A 253 8.97 29.36 2.18
N ALA A 254 9.50 30.40 1.52
CA ALA A 254 9.41 31.77 2.02
C ALA A 254 7.95 32.24 2.13
N ALA A 255 7.11 31.93 1.14
CA ALA A 255 5.68 32.26 1.18
C ALA A 255 4.93 31.52 2.31
N LEU A 256 5.28 30.25 2.55
CA LEU A 256 4.74 29.46 3.66
C LEU A 256 5.18 30.00 5.02
N HIS A 257 6.48 30.27 5.20
CA HIS A 257 7.06 30.76 6.46
C HIS A 257 6.57 32.15 6.85
N ALA A 258 6.20 32.99 5.88
CA ALA A 258 5.54 34.27 6.15
C ALA A 258 4.20 34.10 6.90
N ARG A 259 3.53 32.95 6.77
CA ARG A 259 2.26 32.63 7.46
C ARG A 259 2.44 31.69 8.64
N ASN A 260 3.43 30.79 8.56
CA ASN A 260 3.79 29.85 9.62
C ASN A 260 5.31 29.66 9.68
N PRO A 261 6.02 30.45 10.50
CA PRO A 261 7.49 30.37 10.60
C PRO A 261 8.05 29.03 11.07
N ALA A 262 7.20 28.17 11.67
CA ALA A 262 7.57 26.85 12.16
C ALA A 262 7.26 25.72 11.15
N ALA A 263 6.69 26.03 9.98
CA ALA A 263 6.31 25.02 9.02
C ALA A 263 7.52 24.28 8.44
N GLY A 264 7.42 22.95 8.37
CA GLY A 264 8.45 22.16 7.71
C GLY A 264 8.30 22.17 6.19
N VAL A 265 9.40 21.93 5.49
CA VAL A 265 9.45 21.81 4.02
C VAL A 265 10.27 20.58 3.66
N TRP A 266 9.69 19.68 2.88
CA TRP A 266 10.32 18.44 2.43
C TRP A 266 10.19 18.28 0.91
N ILE A 267 11.24 17.74 0.30
CA ILE A 267 11.29 17.42 -1.13
C ILE A 267 11.65 15.94 -1.29
N SER A 268 11.07 15.21 -2.24
CA SER A 268 11.50 13.84 -2.55
C SER A 268 12.45 13.77 -3.74
N THR A 269 13.13 12.64 -3.86
CA THR A 269 13.94 12.27 -5.03
C THR A 269 13.15 11.44 -6.05
N GLN A 270 11.82 11.44 -5.94
CA GLN A 270 10.93 10.61 -6.75
C GLN A 270 11.11 10.94 -8.24
N GLY A 271 11.12 9.90 -9.08
CA GLY A 271 11.15 10.03 -10.53
C GLY A 271 12.53 10.30 -11.15
N PHE A 272 13.49 10.84 -10.39
CA PHE A 272 14.81 11.19 -10.95
C PHE A 272 15.57 9.97 -11.47
N ASP A 273 16.24 10.17 -12.60
CA ASP A 273 17.27 9.28 -13.12
C ASP A 273 18.59 9.49 -12.35
N ALA A 274 19.65 8.76 -12.72
CA ALA A 274 20.94 8.85 -12.02
C ALA A 274 21.52 10.29 -12.07
N ALA A 275 21.44 10.96 -13.22
CA ALA A 275 21.97 12.31 -13.37
C ALA A 275 21.16 13.34 -12.59
N GLY A 276 19.83 13.23 -12.61
CA GLY A 276 18.92 14.04 -11.80
C GLY A 276 19.15 13.83 -10.31
N LEU A 277 19.39 12.59 -9.88
CA LEU A 277 19.67 12.29 -8.48
C LEU A 277 21.01 12.89 -8.01
N ASP A 278 22.06 12.79 -8.85
CA ASP A 278 23.35 13.45 -8.58
C ASP A 278 23.19 14.97 -8.46
N ALA A 279 22.42 15.59 -9.37
CA ALA A 279 22.11 17.02 -9.32
C ALA A 279 21.32 17.40 -8.07
N PHE A 280 20.39 16.55 -7.63
CA PHE A 280 19.64 16.74 -6.39
C PHE A 280 20.55 16.73 -5.16
N TYR A 281 21.45 15.75 -5.06
CA TYR A 281 22.44 15.70 -3.96
C TYR A 281 23.40 16.87 -3.98
N ALA A 282 23.78 17.36 -5.17
CA ALA A 282 24.57 18.59 -5.28
C ALA A 282 23.83 19.81 -4.71
N GLN A 283 22.50 19.92 -4.89
CA GLN A 283 21.72 20.98 -4.25
C GLN A 283 21.66 20.82 -2.72
N LEU A 284 21.46 19.60 -2.22
CA LEU A 284 21.47 19.34 -0.77
C LEU A 284 22.82 19.68 -0.11
N ALA A 285 23.94 19.43 -0.80
CA ALA A 285 25.28 19.73 -0.29
C ALA A 285 25.48 21.22 0.03
N ARG A 286 24.69 22.12 -0.59
CA ARG A 286 24.67 23.57 -0.31
C ARG A 286 24.01 23.92 1.02
N ARG A 287 23.34 22.97 1.67
CA ARG A 287 22.65 23.10 2.96
C ARG A 287 21.63 24.27 2.99
N PRO A 288 20.63 24.30 2.08
CA PRO A 288 19.55 25.30 2.14
C PRO A 288 18.85 25.34 3.50
N ARG A 289 18.85 26.51 4.15
CA ARG A 289 18.28 26.69 5.50
C ARG A 289 16.75 26.63 5.56
N TRP A 290 16.08 26.84 4.43
CA TRP A 290 14.62 26.76 4.32
C TRP A 290 14.10 25.32 4.30
N LEU A 291 14.96 24.34 3.98
CA LEU A 291 14.60 22.93 3.85
C LEU A 291 14.68 22.23 5.22
N THR A 292 13.69 21.41 5.54
CA THR A 292 13.69 20.58 6.76
C THR A 292 14.36 19.23 6.53
N GLY A 293 14.14 18.64 5.36
CA GLY A 293 14.70 17.35 5.00
C GLY A 293 14.12 16.83 3.69
N ILE A 294 14.24 15.53 3.47
CA ILE A 294 13.63 14.85 2.32
C ILE A 294 12.66 13.77 2.77
N PHE A 295 11.85 13.29 1.84
CA PHE A 295 11.04 12.08 2.04
C PHE A 295 11.31 11.05 0.94
N ALA A 296 11.35 9.77 1.32
CA ALA A 296 11.66 8.65 0.44
C ALA A 296 10.42 7.76 0.25
N GLY A 297 9.92 7.70 -0.99
CA GLY A 297 8.67 7.02 -1.34
C GLY A 297 8.79 6.13 -2.57
N PRO A 298 7.66 5.83 -3.24
CA PRO A 298 7.65 5.18 -4.55
C PRO A 298 8.59 5.86 -5.55
N GLN A 299 8.97 5.14 -6.61
CA GLN A 299 9.81 5.63 -7.71
C GLN A 299 11.09 6.37 -7.29
N THR A 300 11.70 5.95 -6.18
CA THR A 300 12.96 6.53 -5.72
C THR A 300 14.13 5.57 -5.98
N ARG A 301 15.11 6.03 -6.76
CA ARG A 301 16.23 5.21 -7.25
C ARG A 301 17.19 4.71 -6.18
N ASP A 302 17.46 5.50 -5.16
CA ASP A 302 18.34 5.09 -4.06
C ASP A 302 17.52 4.56 -2.87
N PRO A 303 17.91 3.42 -2.27
CA PRO A 303 17.32 2.96 -1.02
C PRO A 303 17.41 4.03 0.08
N ALA A 304 16.45 4.06 1.01
CA ALA A 304 16.39 5.07 2.07
C ALA A 304 17.70 5.17 2.89
N ALA A 305 18.37 4.04 3.15
CA ALA A 305 19.67 4.02 3.82
C ALA A 305 20.78 4.71 3.00
N VAL A 306 20.79 4.55 1.68
CA VAL A 306 21.72 5.23 0.78
C VAL A 306 21.45 6.73 0.79
N GLN A 307 20.19 7.14 0.62
CA GLN A 307 19.80 8.55 0.72
C GLN A 307 20.25 9.16 2.05
N ARG A 308 20.05 8.44 3.17
CA ARG A 308 20.47 8.88 4.51
C ARG A 308 21.95 9.22 4.59
N HIS A 309 22.81 8.47 3.90
CA HIS A 309 24.25 8.73 3.84
C HIS A 309 24.59 9.99 3.02
N HIS A 310 23.81 10.32 1.99
CA HIS A 310 23.99 11.54 1.19
C HIS A 310 23.50 12.81 1.88
N LEU A 311 22.57 12.71 2.82
CA LEU A 311 21.97 13.85 3.50
C LEU A 311 22.93 14.50 4.54
N PRO A 312 23.22 15.81 4.43
CA PRO A 312 23.94 16.56 5.45
C PRO A 312 23.36 16.42 6.87
N ALA A 313 24.23 16.52 7.87
CA ALA A 313 23.84 16.52 9.27
C ALA A 313 22.82 17.64 9.56
N GLY A 314 21.74 17.29 10.28
CA GLY A 314 20.63 18.19 10.60
C GLY A 314 19.40 18.02 9.71
N TYR A 315 19.54 17.51 8.48
CA TYR A 315 18.37 17.20 7.65
C TYR A 315 17.70 15.90 8.07
N GLN A 316 16.38 15.95 8.15
CA GLN A 316 15.54 14.80 8.42
C GLN A 316 15.34 13.95 7.16
N LEU A 317 15.08 12.67 7.37
CA LEU A 317 14.61 11.75 6.34
C LEU A 317 13.28 11.18 6.81
N LEU A 318 12.22 11.44 6.06
CA LEU A 318 10.91 10.84 6.30
C LEU A 318 10.70 9.65 5.35
N LEU A 319 10.02 8.64 5.85
CA LEU A 319 9.53 7.56 5.01
C LEU A 319 8.19 7.97 4.38
N TYR A 320 7.98 7.55 3.15
CA TYR A 320 6.72 7.73 2.44
C TYR A 320 6.22 6.38 1.90
N PRO A 321 5.94 5.41 2.80
CA PRO A 321 5.70 4.03 2.42
C PRO A 321 4.35 3.86 1.70
N ASP A 322 4.38 3.15 0.58
CA ASP A 322 3.19 2.61 -0.07
C ASP A 322 2.64 1.43 0.74
N ILE A 323 1.46 1.60 1.30
CA ILE A 323 0.78 0.58 2.10
C ILE A 323 -0.53 0.08 1.46
N ALA A 324 -0.88 0.64 0.30
CA ALA A 324 -2.16 0.40 -0.37
C ALA A 324 -2.02 -0.54 -1.57
N HIS A 325 -0.90 -0.49 -2.28
CA HIS A 325 -0.73 -1.31 -3.48
C HIS A 325 -0.12 -2.69 -3.20
N THR A 326 -0.54 -3.70 -3.96
CA THR A 326 -0.04 -5.08 -3.86
C THR A 326 0.91 -5.48 -5.00
N MET A 327 0.89 -4.73 -6.10
CA MET A 327 1.66 -4.95 -7.33
C MET A 327 1.90 -3.60 -8.02
N HIS A 328 2.88 -3.53 -8.93
CA HIS A 328 3.26 -2.27 -9.58
C HIS A 328 3.48 -1.14 -8.56
N ALA A 329 4.15 -1.47 -7.45
CA ALA A 329 4.16 -0.74 -6.19
C ALA A 329 5.59 -0.59 -5.65
N GLN A 330 5.77 0.29 -4.67
CA GLN A 330 7.04 0.39 -3.93
C GLN A 330 7.34 -0.90 -3.15
N VAL A 331 6.29 -1.55 -2.61
CA VAL A 331 6.41 -2.76 -1.78
C VAL A 331 5.42 -3.82 -2.27
N PRO A 332 5.74 -4.55 -3.36
CA PRO A 332 4.85 -5.58 -3.88
C PRO A 332 4.67 -6.74 -2.89
N VAL A 333 3.56 -7.48 -3.01
CA VAL A 333 3.39 -8.77 -2.33
C VAL A 333 4.37 -9.76 -2.96
N ASP A 334 5.26 -10.32 -2.15
CA ASP A 334 6.23 -11.31 -2.61
C ASP A 334 5.54 -12.60 -3.07
N ARG A 335 5.94 -13.15 -4.22
CA ARG A 335 5.43 -14.42 -4.76
C ARG A 335 3.91 -14.50 -4.77
N TRP A 336 3.26 -13.39 -5.11
CA TRP A 336 1.82 -13.33 -5.16
C TRP A 336 1.31 -14.16 -6.34
N SER A 337 0.28 -14.97 -6.11
CA SER A 337 -0.27 -15.81 -7.17
C SER A 337 -0.81 -14.94 -8.32
N PRO A 338 -0.50 -15.24 -9.59
CA PRO A 338 -1.08 -14.56 -10.74
C PRO A 338 -2.61 -14.57 -10.74
N ALA A 339 -3.24 -15.58 -10.14
CA ALA A 339 -4.70 -15.63 -9.99
C ALA A 339 -5.21 -14.49 -9.10
N PHE A 340 -4.60 -14.28 -7.93
CA PHE A 340 -4.95 -13.15 -7.06
C PHE A 340 -4.59 -11.81 -7.71
N ALA A 341 -3.40 -11.68 -8.28
CA ALA A 341 -2.96 -10.44 -8.92
C ALA A 341 -3.90 -10.02 -10.06
N LEU A 342 -4.37 -10.99 -10.86
CA LEU A 342 -5.29 -10.74 -11.96
C LEU A 342 -6.68 -10.31 -11.47
N THR A 343 -7.23 -10.99 -10.46
CA THR A 343 -8.61 -10.77 -10.01
C THR A 343 -8.70 -9.65 -8.98
N GLU A 344 -7.93 -9.71 -7.90
CA GLU A 344 -7.96 -8.72 -6.83
C GLU A 344 -7.33 -7.39 -7.22
N GLY A 345 -6.43 -7.40 -8.20
CA GLY A 345 -5.83 -6.21 -8.77
C GLY A 345 -4.85 -5.49 -7.83
N ARG A 346 -4.62 -4.22 -8.13
CA ARG A 346 -3.54 -3.42 -7.53
C ARG A 346 -3.86 -2.83 -6.17
N GLU A 347 -5.12 -2.47 -5.91
CA GLU A 347 -5.58 -1.79 -4.68
C GLU A 347 -6.65 -2.58 -3.89
N PRO A 348 -6.48 -3.89 -3.64
CA PRO A 348 -7.45 -4.66 -2.87
C PRO A 348 -7.43 -4.29 -1.38
N ILE A 349 -8.44 -4.77 -0.64
CA ILE A 349 -8.46 -4.74 0.83
C ILE A 349 -7.34 -5.65 1.34
N ASN A 350 -6.34 -5.10 2.02
CA ASN A 350 -5.05 -5.77 2.23
C ASN A 350 -4.50 -5.73 3.68
N PRO A 351 -5.23 -6.26 4.69
CA PRO A 351 -4.68 -6.33 6.05
C PRO A 351 -3.43 -7.23 6.09
N ARG A 352 -2.25 -6.64 6.32
CA ARG A 352 -0.96 -7.36 6.29
C ARG A 352 -0.09 -7.06 7.52
N PRO A 353 -0.52 -7.44 8.74
CA PRO A 353 0.14 -7.02 9.97
C PRO A 353 1.60 -7.49 10.08
N ARG A 354 1.95 -8.70 9.60
CA ARG A 354 3.34 -9.18 9.66
C ARG A 354 4.22 -8.49 8.64
N ALA A 355 3.77 -8.40 7.39
CA ALA A 355 4.55 -7.79 6.31
C ALA A 355 4.79 -6.30 6.60
N MET A 356 3.78 -5.56 7.04
CA MET A 356 3.92 -4.13 7.36
C MET A 356 4.81 -3.88 8.59
N THR A 357 4.78 -4.78 9.58
CA THR A 357 5.72 -4.71 10.71
C THR A 357 7.16 -4.97 10.26
N SER A 358 7.38 -5.95 9.38
CA SER A 358 8.70 -6.22 8.80
C SER A 358 9.22 -5.04 8.00
N LEU A 359 8.35 -4.46 7.16
CA LEU A 359 8.65 -3.27 6.36
C LEU A 359 9.04 -2.08 7.24
N PHE A 360 8.24 -1.77 8.26
CA PHE A 360 8.55 -0.69 9.20
C PHE A 360 9.93 -0.89 9.83
N ARG A 361 10.21 -2.09 10.37
CA ARG A 361 11.50 -2.37 11.04
C ARG A 361 12.69 -2.29 10.09
N HIS A 362 12.48 -2.59 8.81
CA HIS A 362 13.50 -2.46 7.77
C HIS A 362 13.78 -0.98 7.45
N LEU A 363 12.74 -0.15 7.31
CA LEU A 363 12.86 1.24 6.85
C LEU A 363 13.11 2.26 7.97
N ASP A 364 12.62 2.01 9.18
CA ASP A 364 12.62 2.94 10.29
C ASP A 364 14.01 3.38 10.80
N PRO A 365 15.07 2.54 10.81
CA PRO A 365 16.40 2.95 11.23
C PRO A 365 16.92 4.19 10.49
N GLY A 366 17.24 5.26 11.23
CA GLY A 366 17.72 6.52 10.67
C GLY A 366 16.62 7.43 10.10
N SER A 367 15.36 7.03 10.18
CA SER A 367 14.20 7.86 9.80
C SER A 367 13.77 8.80 10.94
N SER A 368 13.07 9.88 10.58
CA SER A 368 12.44 10.83 11.51
C SER A 368 10.94 10.60 11.68
N GLY A 369 10.41 9.51 11.12
CA GLY A 369 8.98 9.23 11.03
C GLY A 369 8.52 9.06 9.59
N PHE A 370 7.21 9.14 9.37
CA PHE A 370 6.61 8.78 8.09
C PHE A 370 5.34 9.55 7.74
N VAL A 371 5.00 9.53 6.45
CA VAL A 371 3.67 9.80 5.90
C VAL A 371 3.25 8.58 5.08
N THR A 372 2.28 7.79 5.54
CA THR A 372 1.83 6.62 4.76
C THR A 372 1.08 7.06 3.50
N TYR A 373 1.50 6.57 2.33
CA TYR A 373 0.77 6.72 1.08
C TYR A 373 -0.44 5.78 1.07
N SER A 374 -1.64 6.33 0.84
CA SER A 374 -2.91 5.61 0.93
C SER A 374 -3.87 6.07 -0.16
N GLU A 375 -4.62 5.12 -0.71
CA GLU A 375 -5.64 5.39 -1.74
C GLU A 375 -7.07 5.41 -1.17
N GLY A 376 -7.26 5.09 0.11
CA GLY A 376 -8.58 5.12 0.73
C GLY A 376 -8.69 4.26 1.99
N VAL A 377 -9.69 3.39 2.02
CA VAL A 377 -10.01 2.54 3.18
C VAL A 377 -9.53 1.09 3.02
N ASN A 378 -9.03 0.70 1.85
CA ASN A 378 -8.59 -0.67 1.58
C ASN A 378 -7.37 -1.09 2.43
N ASP A 379 -6.54 -0.12 2.82
CA ASP A 379 -5.33 -0.24 3.62
C ASP A 379 -5.51 0.18 5.09
N ASP A 380 -6.75 0.20 5.59
CA ASP A 380 -7.11 0.69 6.92
C ASP A 380 -6.26 0.11 8.06
N ALA A 381 -6.21 -1.22 8.16
CA ALA A 381 -5.45 -1.89 9.21
C ALA A 381 -3.96 -1.55 9.13
N ASN A 382 -3.42 -1.35 7.92
CA ASN A 382 -2.03 -0.98 7.71
C ASN A 382 -1.77 0.45 8.22
N GLN A 383 -2.65 1.42 7.91
CA GLN A 383 -2.54 2.80 8.42
C GLN A 383 -2.46 2.83 9.96
N PHE A 384 -3.38 2.14 10.63
CA PHE A 384 -3.41 2.10 12.09
C PHE A 384 -2.22 1.35 12.70
N LEU A 385 -1.72 0.30 12.03
CA LEU A 385 -0.49 -0.39 12.45
C LEU A 385 0.72 0.54 12.38
N TRP A 386 0.88 1.28 11.29
CA TRP A 386 1.97 2.25 11.14
C TRP A 386 1.94 3.31 12.26
N PHE A 387 0.77 3.83 12.64
CA PHE A 387 0.66 4.73 13.80
C PHE A 387 1.10 4.07 15.11
N ARG A 388 0.76 2.80 15.34
CA ARG A 388 1.20 2.07 16.55
C ARG A 388 2.70 1.83 16.55
N LEU A 389 3.29 1.46 15.42
CA LEU A 389 4.74 1.29 15.28
C LEU A 389 5.50 2.61 15.40
N GLY A 390 4.97 3.72 14.88
CA GLY A 390 5.52 5.06 15.08
C GLY A 390 5.43 5.55 16.52
N TRP A 391 4.43 5.09 17.28
CA TRP A 391 4.33 5.34 18.72
C TRP A 391 5.34 4.49 19.50
N ASP A 392 5.34 3.17 19.27
CA ASP A 392 6.24 2.21 19.90
C ASP A 392 6.74 1.20 18.85
N PRO A 393 8.00 1.34 18.38
CA PRO A 393 8.63 0.45 17.41
C PRO A 393 8.73 -1.01 17.86
N GLN A 394 8.56 -1.28 19.16
CA GLN A 394 8.56 -2.63 19.72
C GLN A 394 7.17 -3.29 19.71
N THR A 395 6.13 -2.57 19.24
CA THR A 395 4.79 -3.15 19.08
C THR A 395 4.86 -4.42 18.23
N THR A 396 4.27 -5.49 18.75
CA THR A 396 4.14 -6.76 18.03
C THR A 396 2.88 -6.76 17.18
N PRO A 397 2.87 -7.44 16.01
CA PRO A 397 1.68 -7.48 15.17
C PRO A 397 0.49 -8.11 15.91
N GLU A 398 0.72 -9.03 16.86
CA GLU A 398 -0.34 -9.64 17.67
C GLU A 398 -0.93 -8.66 18.68
N ALA A 399 -0.10 -7.81 19.30
CA ALA A 399 -0.59 -6.75 20.18
C ALA A 399 -1.42 -5.72 19.40
N PHE A 400 -0.94 -5.30 18.23
CA PHE A 400 -1.71 -4.46 17.33
C PHE A 400 -3.05 -5.09 16.93
N ALA A 401 -3.03 -6.35 16.48
CA ALA A 401 -4.23 -7.03 16.00
C ALA A 401 -5.30 -7.13 17.10
N ARG A 402 -4.90 -7.38 18.36
CA ARG A 402 -5.81 -7.34 19.51
C ARG A 402 -6.38 -5.94 19.76
N ASP A 403 -5.54 -4.91 19.77
CA ASP A 403 -5.99 -3.52 19.96
C ASP A 403 -6.96 -3.09 18.85
N TYR A 404 -6.68 -3.46 17.60
CA TYR A 404 -7.54 -3.18 16.45
C TYR A 404 -8.87 -3.92 16.55
N ALA A 405 -8.84 -5.23 16.86
CA ALA A 405 -10.01 -6.05 17.07
C ALA A 405 -10.96 -5.46 18.12
N THR A 406 -10.44 -5.16 19.31
CA THR A 406 -11.21 -4.55 20.40
C THR A 406 -11.64 -3.13 20.06
N GLY A 407 -10.81 -2.36 19.37
CA GLY A 407 -11.02 -0.95 19.13
C GLY A 407 -12.02 -0.62 18.01
N PHE A 408 -12.13 -1.47 16.99
CA PHE A 408 -12.94 -1.17 15.80
C PHE A 408 -14.03 -2.20 15.50
N VAL A 409 -13.87 -3.45 15.96
CA VAL A 409 -14.84 -4.52 15.69
C VAL A 409 -15.57 -4.99 16.94
N GLY A 410 -14.89 -4.98 18.10
CA GLY A 410 -15.45 -5.47 19.36
C GLY A 410 -15.48 -7.01 19.50
N ASP A 411 -14.98 -7.74 18.49
CA ASP A 411 -14.78 -9.19 18.56
C ASP A 411 -13.27 -9.52 18.57
N PRO A 412 -12.73 -10.11 19.66
CA PRO A 412 -11.33 -10.53 19.75
C PRO A 412 -10.86 -11.49 18.64
N GLU A 413 -11.75 -12.31 18.06
CA GLU A 413 -11.39 -13.25 16.98
C GLU A 413 -10.98 -12.52 15.70
N THR A 414 -11.34 -11.24 15.55
CA THR A 414 -10.85 -10.36 14.49
C THR A 414 -9.32 -10.34 14.43
N ALA A 415 -8.63 -10.43 15.58
CA ALA A 415 -7.17 -10.45 15.60
C ALA A 415 -6.61 -11.64 14.82
N LYS A 416 -7.23 -12.83 14.94
CA LYS A 416 -6.86 -14.01 14.17
C LYS A 416 -7.25 -13.86 12.70
N ALA A 417 -8.40 -13.26 12.41
CA ALA A 417 -8.86 -13.03 11.04
C ALA A 417 -7.87 -12.18 10.23
N LEU A 418 -7.26 -11.15 10.82
CA LEU A 418 -6.25 -10.33 10.14
C LEU A 418 -5.04 -11.16 9.67
N PHE A 419 -4.54 -12.07 10.51
CA PHE A 419 -3.44 -12.95 10.13
C PHE A 419 -3.88 -14.01 9.11
N ALA A 420 -5.07 -14.59 9.28
CA ALA A 420 -5.59 -15.59 8.36
C ALA A 420 -5.78 -15.01 6.94
N LEU A 421 -6.22 -13.76 6.81
CA LEU A 421 -6.32 -13.05 5.53
C LEU A 421 -4.95 -12.72 4.91
N GLU A 422 -3.94 -12.42 5.73
CA GLU A 422 -2.57 -12.26 5.25
C GLU A 422 -2.00 -13.62 4.76
N ASP A 423 -2.29 -14.72 5.46
CA ASP A 423 -1.84 -16.08 5.11
C ASP A 423 -2.53 -16.62 3.85
N ASN A 424 -3.75 -16.17 3.52
CA ASN A 424 -4.44 -16.56 2.29
C ASN A 424 -3.62 -16.27 1.02
N TRP A 425 -2.84 -15.18 1.03
CA TRP A 425 -1.98 -14.78 -0.10
C TRP A 425 -0.64 -15.52 -0.16
N THR A 426 -0.38 -16.44 0.76
CA THR A 426 0.84 -17.25 0.74
C THR A 426 0.59 -18.56 0.00
N GLY A 427 1.41 -18.85 -1.01
CA GLY A 427 1.33 -20.11 -1.76
C GLY A 427 0.30 -20.08 -2.89
N ASP A 428 0.12 -21.25 -3.49
CA ASP A 428 -0.87 -21.47 -4.54
C ASP A 428 -2.29 -21.51 -3.94
N PRO A 429 -3.22 -20.63 -4.37
CA PRO A 429 -4.58 -20.57 -3.82
C PRO A 429 -5.34 -21.89 -3.97
N ALA A 430 -5.09 -22.64 -5.04
CA ALA A 430 -5.75 -23.93 -5.27
C ALA A 430 -5.26 -25.00 -4.28
N ALA A 431 -4.00 -24.94 -3.84
CA ALA A 431 -3.45 -25.85 -2.84
C ALA A 431 -3.72 -25.37 -1.39
N ASN A 432 -4.01 -24.09 -1.19
CA ASN A 432 -4.18 -23.50 0.14
C ASN A 432 -5.58 -23.73 0.75
N SER A 433 -5.77 -24.87 1.44
CA SER A 433 -7.04 -25.18 2.12
C SER A 433 -7.39 -24.29 3.30
N SER A 434 -6.48 -23.45 3.79
CA SER A 434 -6.80 -22.53 4.89
C SER A 434 -7.75 -21.42 4.44
N ILE A 435 -7.84 -21.10 3.14
CA ILE A 435 -8.72 -20.04 2.63
C ILE A 435 -10.19 -20.29 3.02
N ASP A 436 -10.67 -21.54 2.90
CA ASP A 436 -12.04 -21.90 3.28
C ASP A 436 -12.24 -21.79 4.80
N ALA A 437 -11.21 -22.12 5.59
CA ALA A 437 -11.22 -21.95 7.04
C ALA A 437 -11.18 -20.47 7.46
N THR A 438 -10.46 -19.62 6.71
CA THR A 438 -10.44 -18.16 6.89
C THR A 438 -11.82 -17.58 6.64
N LEU A 439 -12.52 -18.00 5.58
CA LEU A 439 -13.90 -17.59 5.32
C LEU A 439 -14.82 -17.98 6.50
N ALA A 440 -14.75 -19.22 6.98
CA ALA A 440 -15.55 -19.67 8.11
C ALA A 440 -15.25 -18.88 9.40
N LEU A 441 -13.97 -18.55 9.66
CA LEU A 441 -13.56 -17.71 10.78
C LEU A 441 -14.16 -16.31 10.69
N VAL A 442 -14.06 -15.67 9.53
CA VAL A 442 -14.55 -14.30 9.29
C VAL A 442 -16.09 -14.24 9.32
N ASP A 443 -16.76 -15.29 8.86
CA ASP A 443 -18.22 -15.44 8.97
C ASP A 443 -18.69 -15.61 10.41
N GLY A 444 -17.86 -16.25 11.24
CA GLY A 444 -18.13 -16.46 12.67
C GLY A 444 -17.97 -15.21 13.53
N LEU A 445 -17.42 -14.11 12.99
CA LEU A 445 -17.23 -12.87 13.74
C LEU A 445 -18.58 -12.29 14.20
N LYS A 446 -18.64 -11.93 15.48
CA LYS A 446 -19.76 -11.33 16.20
C LYS A 446 -19.41 -9.87 16.53
N PRO A 447 -19.43 -8.98 15.53
CA PRO A 447 -19.06 -7.58 15.75
C PRO A 447 -19.99 -6.92 16.76
N ALA A 448 -19.45 -5.97 17.51
CA ALA A 448 -20.24 -5.14 18.40
C ALA A 448 -21.21 -4.25 17.60
N THR A 449 -22.27 -3.77 18.24
CA THR A 449 -23.31 -2.96 17.58
C THR A 449 -22.82 -1.62 17.03
N TRP A 450 -21.66 -1.16 17.49
CA TRP A 450 -21.00 0.07 17.06
C TRP A 450 -19.90 -0.16 16.02
N ALA A 451 -19.61 -1.42 15.67
CA ALA A 451 -18.64 -1.74 14.63
C ALA A 451 -19.12 -1.19 13.29
N ASP A 452 -18.18 -0.70 12.49
CA ASP A 452 -18.48 -0.08 11.19
C ASP A 452 -18.13 -1.00 10.01
N TRP A 453 -18.02 -0.40 8.83
CA TRP A 453 -17.75 -1.03 7.54
C TRP A 453 -16.52 -1.96 7.55
N ARG A 454 -15.59 -1.83 8.51
CA ARG A 454 -14.38 -2.67 8.59
C ARG A 454 -14.68 -4.16 8.67
N VAL A 455 -15.77 -4.56 9.31
CA VAL A 455 -16.14 -5.98 9.39
C VAL A 455 -16.57 -6.51 8.03
N ASP A 456 -17.32 -5.70 7.29
CA ASP A 456 -17.72 -6.03 5.92
C ASP A 456 -16.52 -6.00 4.97
N ALA A 457 -15.49 -5.18 5.24
CA ALA A 457 -14.24 -5.20 4.48
C ALA A 457 -13.49 -6.54 4.64
N LEU A 458 -13.39 -7.05 5.87
CA LEU A 458 -12.78 -8.37 6.13
C LEU A 458 -13.59 -9.50 5.50
N ARG A 459 -14.93 -9.44 5.59
CA ARG A 459 -15.83 -10.43 4.95
C ARG A 459 -15.73 -10.40 3.44
N TYR A 460 -15.71 -9.21 2.83
CA TYR A 460 -15.53 -9.04 1.39
C TYR A 460 -14.25 -9.72 0.94
N ARG A 461 -13.15 -9.43 1.63
CA ARG A 461 -11.85 -10.01 1.30
C ARG A 461 -11.83 -11.54 1.45
N ALA A 462 -12.40 -12.09 2.53
CA ALA A 462 -12.47 -13.54 2.73
C ALA A 462 -13.33 -14.26 1.67
N VAL A 463 -14.47 -13.66 1.29
CA VAL A 463 -15.35 -14.19 0.23
C VAL A 463 -14.63 -14.16 -1.12
N TYR A 464 -13.92 -13.07 -1.42
CA TYR A 464 -13.15 -12.94 -2.66
C TYR A 464 -12.08 -14.04 -2.76
N ASP A 465 -11.30 -14.25 -1.68
CA ASP A 465 -10.24 -15.25 -1.67
C ASP A 465 -10.78 -16.68 -1.92
N ALA A 466 -11.93 -17.01 -1.32
CA ALA A 466 -12.60 -18.29 -1.53
C ALA A 466 -13.11 -18.47 -2.97
N ILE A 467 -13.62 -17.41 -3.60
CA ILE A 467 -14.01 -17.44 -5.02
C ILE A 467 -12.79 -17.75 -5.89
N VAL A 468 -11.68 -17.03 -5.70
CA VAL A 468 -10.44 -17.25 -6.47
C VAL A 468 -9.95 -18.68 -6.31
N ARG A 469 -9.91 -19.21 -5.09
CA ARG A 469 -9.53 -20.61 -4.81
C ARG A 469 -10.39 -21.60 -5.59
N HIS A 470 -11.71 -21.54 -5.44
CA HIS A 470 -12.61 -22.51 -6.07
C HIS A 470 -12.60 -22.41 -7.60
N ARG A 471 -12.55 -21.18 -8.14
CA ARG A 471 -12.45 -20.96 -9.59
C ARG A 471 -11.11 -21.43 -10.15
N LEU A 472 -9.99 -21.21 -9.46
CA LEU A 472 -8.67 -21.67 -9.91
C LEU A 472 -8.58 -23.20 -9.96
N ILE A 473 -9.11 -23.90 -8.95
CA ILE A 473 -9.19 -25.38 -8.93
C ILE A 473 -9.95 -25.88 -10.15
N ALA A 474 -11.15 -25.30 -10.40
CA ALA A 474 -11.98 -25.69 -11.54
C ALA A 474 -11.33 -25.35 -12.88
N ALA A 475 -10.74 -24.17 -13.01
CA ALA A 475 -10.10 -23.70 -14.24
C ALA A 475 -8.92 -24.61 -14.66
N ARG A 476 -8.09 -25.05 -13.71
CA ARG A 476 -7.01 -26.02 -13.94
C ARG A 476 -7.53 -27.41 -14.31
N ALA A 477 -8.59 -27.88 -13.64
CA ALA A 477 -9.21 -29.16 -13.97
C ALA A 477 -9.78 -29.17 -15.40
N ARG A 478 -10.50 -28.11 -15.80
CA ARG A 478 -11.04 -27.94 -17.16
C ARG A 478 -9.94 -27.90 -18.20
N GLN A 479 -8.89 -27.10 -17.97
CA GLN A 479 -7.76 -27.00 -18.90
C GLN A 479 -7.06 -28.35 -19.06
N SER A 480 -6.76 -29.05 -17.97
CA SER A 480 -6.14 -30.37 -18.00
C SER A 480 -7.01 -31.39 -18.77
N ALA A 481 -8.31 -31.43 -18.48
CA ALA A 481 -9.26 -32.31 -19.18
C ALA A 481 -9.37 -31.96 -20.68
N ALA A 482 -9.32 -30.68 -21.03
CA ALA A 482 -9.36 -30.24 -22.42
C ALA A 482 -8.10 -30.63 -23.20
N LEU A 483 -6.92 -30.49 -22.61
CA LEU A 483 -5.65 -30.87 -23.23
C LEU A 483 -5.48 -32.39 -23.35
N ALA A 484 -6.13 -33.17 -22.49
CA ALA A 484 -6.19 -34.63 -22.55
C ALA A 484 -7.33 -35.18 -23.44
N ALA A 485 -8.17 -34.32 -24.01
CA ALA A 485 -9.32 -34.75 -24.81
C ALA A 485 -8.88 -35.42 -26.13
N PRO A 486 -9.67 -36.38 -26.65
CA PRO A 486 -9.33 -37.09 -27.90
C PRO A 486 -9.44 -36.20 -29.14
N ASP A 487 -10.29 -35.17 -29.10
CA ASP A 487 -10.57 -34.26 -30.21
C ASP A 487 -10.91 -32.85 -29.72
N ALA A 488 -10.94 -31.89 -30.66
CA ALA A 488 -11.23 -30.49 -30.37
C ALA A 488 -12.65 -30.28 -29.84
N ALA A 489 -13.66 -31.03 -30.33
CA ALA A 489 -15.05 -30.89 -29.89
C ALA A 489 -15.23 -31.22 -28.40
N THR A 490 -14.60 -32.31 -27.96
CA THR A 490 -14.57 -32.71 -26.55
C THR A 490 -13.79 -31.68 -25.71
N ALA A 491 -12.65 -31.18 -26.21
CA ALA A 491 -11.88 -30.14 -25.53
C ALA A 491 -12.71 -28.86 -25.32
N HIS A 492 -13.44 -28.38 -26.33
CA HIS A 492 -14.35 -27.24 -26.21
C HIS A 492 -15.43 -27.46 -25.14
N THR A 493 -16.00 -28.66 -25.08
CA THR A 493 -17.02 -29.00 -24.08
C THR A 493 -16.43 -28.94 -22.66
N ARG A 494 -15.21 -29.45 -22.45
CA ARG A 494 -14.51 -29.36 -21.16
C ARG A 494 -14.21 -27.92 -20.75
N LEU A 495 -13.77 -27.08 -21.68
CA LEU A 495 -13.49 -25.67 -21.41
C LEU A 495 -14.74 -24.86 -21.09
N ALA A 496 -15.90 -25.25 -21.62
CA ALA A 496 -17.18 -24.58 -21.42
C ALA A 496 -17.91 -24.98 -20.13
N GLU A 497 -17.38 -25.90 -19.32
CA GLU A 497 -17.98 -26.30 -18.05
C GLU A 497 -18.14 -25.10 -17.10
N ALA A 498 -19.29 -25.04 -16.40
CA ALA A 498 -19.62 -23.93 -15.50
C ALA A 498 -18.84 -23.97 -14.18
N ASP A 499 -18.81 -22.84 -13.47
CA ASP A 499 -18.20 -22.73 -12.14
C ASP A 499 -18.86 -23.64 -11.10
N PRO A 500 -18.07 -24.19 -10.16
CA PRO A 500 -18.56 -25.19 -9.22
C PRO A 500 -19.57 -24.58 -8.24
N ALA A 501 -20.40 -25.45 -7.65
CA ALA A 501 -21.55 -25.08 -6.81
C ALA A 501 -21.34 -23.95 -5.77
N PRO A 502 -20.22 -23.84 -5.01
CA PRO A 502 -20.08 -22.74 -4.04
C PRO A 502 -19.89 -21.36 -4.70
N VAL A 503 -19.36 -21.29 -5.92
CA VAL A 503 -18.95 -20.03 -6.56
C VAL A 503 -20.15 -19.09 -6.80
N PRO A 504 -21.29 -19.52 -7.40
CA PRO A 504 -22.45 -18.63 -7.58
C PRO A 504 -22.95 -17.97 -6.29
N ALA A 505 -23.03 -18.74 -5.19
CA ALA A 505 -23.50 -18.24 -3.89
C ALA A 505 -22.51 -17.25 -3.27
N LEU A 506 -21.21 -17.56 -3.31
CA LEU A 506 -20.16 -16.63 -2.86
C LEU A 506 -20.16 -15.36 -3.69
N ARG A 507 -20.35 -15.46 -5.01
CA ARG A 507 -20.41 -14.32 -5.91
C ARG A 507 -21.58 -13.38 -5.58
N THR A 508 -22.78 -13.91 -5.34
CA THR A 508 -23.92 -13.08 -4.87
C THR A 508 -23.54 -12.34 -3.59
N ARG A 509 -22.97 -13.06 -2.62
CA ARG A 509 -22.57 -12.49 -1.33
C ARG A 509 -21.49 -11.42 -1.47
N LEU A 510 -20.57 -11.57 -2.41
CA LEU A 510 -19.53 -10.59 -2.72
C LEU A 510 -20.14 -9.26 -3.21
N PHE A 511 -21.15 -9.32 -4.09
CA PHE A 511 -21.85 -8.13 -4.58
C PHE A 511 -22.68 -7.46 -3.48
N ASP A 512 -23.34 -8.23 -2.61
CA ASP A 512 -24.05 -7.69 -1.45
C ASP A 512 -23.10 -6.98 -0.47
N LEU A 513 -21.90 -7.54 -0.26
CA LEU A 513 -20.84 -6.93 0.54
C LEU A 513 -20.30 -5.65 -0.11
N ALA A 514 -20.12 -5.66 -1.44
CA ALA A 514 -19.66 -4.48 -2.18
C ALA A 514 -20.65 -3.32 -2.03
N GLU A 515 -21.95 -3.59 -2.13
CA GLU A 515 -23.00 -2.57 -1.91
C GLU A 515 -22.95 -2.00 -0.50
N ARG A 516 -22.81 -2.85 0.53
CA ARG A 516 -22.69 -2.39 1.92
C ARG A 516 -21.44 -1.55 2.14
N LEU A 517 -20.32 -1.91 1.53
CA LEU A 517 -19.08 -1.13 1.60
C LEU A 517 -19.19 0.21 0.87
N TRP A 518 -19.90 0.25 -0.26
CA TRP A 518 -20.23 1.51 -0.93
C TRP A 518 -21.11 2.41 -0.05
N GLN A 519 -22.14 1.88 0.60
CA GLN A 519 -23.00 2.69 1.47
C GLN A 519 -22.30 3.13 2.76
N GLY A 520 -21.48 2.27 3.35
CA GLY A 520 -20.83 2.52 4.65
C GLY A 520 -19.51 3.28 4.58
N ALA A 521 -18.74 3.09 3.51
CA ALA A 521 -17.39 3.63 3.36
C ALA A 521 -17.12 4.25 1.99
N ARG A 522 -18.10 4.25 1.07
CA ARG A 522 -17.93 4.71 -0.31
C ARG A 522 -16.78 4.02 -1.05
N LEU A 523 -16.51 2.76 -0.73
CA LEU A 523 -15.46 1.99 -1.40
C LEU A 523 -15.89 1.64 -2.83
N GLN A 524 -15.06 2.01 -3.80
CA GLN A 524 -15.39 1.99 -5.22
C GLN A 524 -14.96 0.67 -5.88
N LEU A 525 -15.60 -0.43 -5.50
CA LEU A 525 -15.19 -1.77 -5.93
C LEU A 525 -15.52 -2.10 -7.41
N SER A 526 -16.16 -1.19 -8.14
CA SER A 526 -16.54 -1.35 -9.55
C SER A 526 -16.58 0.01 -10.25
N VAL A 527 -16.09 0.08 -11.48
CA VAL A 527 -16.19 1.27 -12.34
C VAL A 527 -17.66 1.59 -12.60
N LYS A 528 -18.41 0.59 -13.06
CA LYS A 528 -19.79 0.77 -13.50
C LYS A 528 -20.75 1.02 -12.33
N LEU A 529 -20.59 0.31 -11.22
CA LEU A 529 -21.54 0.36 -10.10
C LEU A 529 -21.21 1.46 -9.09
N TYR A 530 -19.92 1.72 -8.86
CA TYR A 530 -19.45 2.56 -7.75
C TYR A 530 -18.54 3.71 -8.18
N GLY A 531 -18.30 3.87 -9.49
CA GLY A 531 -17.66 5.07 -10.04
C GLY A 531 -16.14 5.12 -9.92
N ALA A 532 -15.46 3.99 -9.69
CA ALA A 532 -14.00 3.92 -9.78
C ALA A 532 -13.52 4.46 -11.14
N SER A 533 -12.43 5.22 -11.17
CA SER A 533 -11.95 5.82 -12.42
C SER A 533 -11.47 4.79 -13.44
N ASN A 534 -10.93 3.66 -12.98
CA ASN A 534 -10.69 2.46 -13.79
C ASN A 534 -10.51 1.23 -12.88
N VAL A 535 -10.30 0.05 -13.50
CA VAL A 535 -10.20 -1.23 -12.78
C VAL A 535 -8.97 -1.33 -11.88
N GLU A 536 -7.85 -0.68 -12.22
CA GLU A 536 -6.62 -0.72 -11.42
C GLU A 536 -6.74 0.05 -10.10
N ARG A 537 -7.75 0.91 -9.98
CA ARG A 537 -8.06 1.75 -8.80
C ARG A 537 -8.97 1.03 -7.80
N GLY A 538 -8.69 -0.25 -7.58
CA GLY A 538 -9.41 -1.07 -6.59
C GLY A 538 -10.77 -1.60 -7.05
N ALA A 539 -11.12 -1.46 -8.34
CA ALA A 539 -12.40 -1.91 -8.91
C ALA A 539 -12.42 -3.43 -9.21
N ASN A 540 -11.97 -4.23 -8.25
CA ASN A 540 -11.73 -5.66 -8.42
C ASN A 540 -13.00 -6.52 -8.56
N LEU A 541 -14.19 -5.97 -8.27
CA LEU A 541 -15.47 -6.63 -8.55
C LEU A 541 -15.65 -6.83 -10.06
N ASP A 542 -15.09 -5.95 -10.89
CA ASP A 542 -15.18 -6.04 -12.35
C ASP A 542 -14.28 -7.14 -12.93
N ARG A 543 -13.39 -7.73 -12.11
CA ARG A 543 -12.50 -8.85 -12.50
C ARG A 543 -12.81 -10.17 -11.83
N VAL A 544 -13.80 -10.24 -10.95
CA VAL A 544 -14.11 -11.48 -10.19
C VAL A 544 -14.42 -12.67 -11.10
N ASP A 545 -14.95 -12.41 -12.31
CA ASP A 545 -15.37 -13.42 -13.28
C ASP A 545 -14.34 -13.65 -14.41
N VAL A 546 -13.19 -12.98 -14.40
CA VAL A 546 -12.14 -13.18 -15.42
C VAL A 546 -11.67 -14.63 -15.44
N ASP A 547 -11.34 -15.17 -16.61
CA ASP A 547 -10.86 -16.56 -16.72
C ASP A 547 -9.51 -16.70 -15.99
N LEU A 548 -9.31 -17.85 -15.34
CA LEU A 548 -8.08 -18.20 -14.60
C LEU A 548 -7.29 -19.33 -15.29
N ASN A 549 -7.51 -19.49 -16.60
CA ASN A 549 -6.84 -20.48 -17.44
C ASN A 549 -6.70 -19.96 -18.89
N ASP A 550 -6.05 -20.73 -19.75
CA ASP A 550 -5.75 -20.33 -21.12
C ASP A 550 -6.93 -20.56 -22.09
N ARG A 551 -8.19 -20.60 -21.62
CA ARG A 551 -9.35 -21.04 -22.40
C ARG A 551 -9.42 -20.44 -23.79
N VAL A 552 -9.49 -19.11 -23.91
CA VAL A 552 -9.65 -18.43 -25.21
C VAL A 552 -8.48 -18.71 -26.14
N TRP A 553 -7.26 -18.79 -25.59
CA TRP A 553 -6.08 -19.14 -26.36
C TRP A 553 -6.15 -20.58 -26.86
N ILE A 554 -6.49 -21.55 -26.00
CA ILE A 554 -6.62 -22.97 -26.36
C ILE A 554 -7.68 -23.14 -27.44
N GLU A 555 -8.86 -22.54 -27.27
CA GLU A 555 -9.95 -22.60 -28.25
C GLU A 555 -9.50 -22.10 -29.63
N LYS A 556 -8.74 -21.00 -29.68
CA LYS A 556 -8.17 -20.49 -30.93
C LYS A 556 -7.15 -21.45 -31.56
N GLN A 557 -6.30 -22.10 -30.75
CA GLN A 557 -5.29 -23.02 -31.27
C GLN A 557 -5.90 -24.34 -31.78
N LEU A 558 -7.01 -24.80 -31.19
CA LEU A 558 -7.70 -26.02 -31.60
C LEU A 558 -8.24 -25.98 -33.04
N ALA A 559 -8.32 -24.79 -33.65
CA ALA A 559 -8.63 -24.63 -35.07
C ALA A 559 -7.55 -25.21 -36.01
N THR A 560 -6.30 -25.36 -35.54
CA THR A 560 -5.17 -25.81 -36.37
C THR A 560 -4.31 -26.90 -35.71
N ARG A 561 -4.55 -27.21 -34.44
CA ARG A 561 -3.75 -28.16 -33.64
C ARG A 561 -4.66 -29.10 -32.85
N THR A 562 -4.20 -30.31 -32.60
CA THR A 562 -4.90 -31.26 -31.71
C THR A 562 -4.63 -30.94 -30.24
N PRO A 563 -5.51 -31.35 -29.30
CA PRO A 563 -5.25 -31.21 -27.87
C PRO A 563 -3.88 -31.75 -27.44
N ALA A 564 -3.49 -32.93 -27.95
CA ALA A 564 -2.21 -33.55 -27.65
C ALA A 564 -0.98 -32.74 -28.11
N GLN A 565 -1.10 -31.95 -29.19
CA GLN A 565 -0.05 -31.03 -29.63
C GLN A 565 0.07 -29.79 -28.72
N LEU A 566 -1.03 -29.39 -28.08
CA LEU A 566 -1.06 -28.26 -27.14
C LEU A 566 -0.61 -28.67 -25.73
N ALA A 567 -0.79 -29.93 -25.37
CA ALA A 567 -0.47 -30.45 -24.05
C ALA A 567 1.03 -30.33 -23.69
N ASP A 568 1.93 -30.47 -24.66
CA ASP A 568 3.40 -30.35 -24.44
C ASP A 568 3.91 -28.94 -24.75
N TYR A 569 3.27 -27.91 -24.20
CA TYR A 569 3.67 -26.53 -24.42
C TYR A 569 5.07 -26.20 -23.89
N ALA A 570 5.46 -26.80 -22.77
CA ALA A 570 6.82 -26.68 -22.22
C ALA A 570 7.89 -27.35 -23.10
N ARG A 571 7.49 -28.10 -24.15
CA ARG A 571 8.37 -28.85 -25.06
C ARG A 571 9.26 -29.83 -24.31
N ALA A 572 8.70 -30.50 -23.31
CA ALA A 572 9.39 -31.49 -22.51
C ALA A 572 9.89 -32.68 -23.36
N LYS A 573 9.14 -33.05 -24.42
CA LYS A 573 9.58 -34.12 -25.35
C LYS A 573 10.84 -33.75 -26.11
N GLU A 574 11.11 -32.45 -26.29
CA GLU A 574 12.33 -31.92 -26.92
C GLU A 574 13.51 -31.80 -25.92
N GLY A 575 13.26 -32.07 -24.63
CA GLY A 575 14.23 -31.87 -23.56
C GLY A 575 14.45 -30.39 -23.22
N ALA A 576 13.48 -29.52 -23.52
CA ALA A 576 13.57 -28.11 -23.20
C ALA A 576 13.52 -27.88 -21.67
N LEU A 577 14.36 -26.97 -21.19
CA LEU A 577 14.26 -26.41 -19.85
C LEU A 577 13.35 -25.18 -19.94
N TYR A 578 12.18 -25.24 -19.31
CA TYR A 578 11.13 -24.22 -19.39
C TYR A 578 11.02 -23.42 -18.09
N ASP A 579 10.77 -22.13 -18.22
CA ASP A 579 10.44 -21.23 -17.11
C ASP A 579 9.22 -20.37 -17.48
N ASP A 580 8.21 -20.37 -16.61
CA ASP A 580 7.14 -19.37 -16.55
C ASP A 580 7.52 -18.35 -15.46
N LEU A 581 8.09 -17.22 -15.88
CA LEU A 581 8.76 -16.30 -14.96
C LEU A 581 7.78 -15.49 -14.10
N GLY A 582 6.51 -15.42 -14.51
CA GLY A 582 5.46 -14.80 -13.72
C GLY A 582 4.83 -15.71 -12.67
N ASP A 583 5.07 -17.03 -12.75
CA ASP A 583 4.60 -18.01 -11.76
C ASP A 583 5.70 -18.32 -10.73
N PRO A 584 5.52 -17.94 -9.45
CA PRO A 584 6.51 -18.19 -8.40
C PRO A 584 6.94 -19.65 -8.23
N TRP A 585 6.11 -20.60 -8.65
CA TRP A 585 6.34 -22.04 -8.51
C TRP A 585 6.79 -22.72 -9.80
N ASN A 586 6.87 -21.99 -10.92
CA ASN A 586 7.19 -22.55 -12.24
C ASN A 586 8.34 -21.80 -12.96
N ALA A 587 9.19 -21.13 -12.19
CA ALA A 587 10.42 -20.47 -12.65
C ALA A 587 11.68 -21.09 -12.00
N PRO A 588 11.98 -22.38 -12.23
CA PRO A 588 13.05 -23.10 -11.53
C PRO A 588 14.45 -22.53 -11.76
N HIS A 589 14.70 -21.84 -12.87
CA HIS A 589 16.00 -21.25 -13.18
C HIS A 589 16.09 -19.77 -12.82
N LEU A 590 15.01 -19.14 -12.33
CA LEU A 590 15.03 -17.72 -11.95
C LEU A 590 15.92 -17.48 -10.72
N ALA A 591 16.97 -16.68 -10.90
CA ALA A 591 17.79 -16.22 -9.80
C ALA A 591 17.08 -15.09 -9.06
N ARG A 592 16.25 -15.47 -8.07
CA ARG A 592 15.37 -14.56 -7.32
C ARG A 592 16.09 -13.48 -6.51
N GLY A 593 17.36 -13.70 -6.18
CA GLY A 593 18.18 -12.75 -5.44
C GLY A 593 17.84 -12.70 -3.95
N SER A 594 17.72 -11.48 -3.42
CA SER A 594 17.47 -11.17 -2.00
C SER A 594 16.12 -11.71 -1.49
N SER A 595 16.06 -12.02 -0.19
CA SER A 595 14.79 -12.38 0.46
C SER A 595 13.89 -11.16 0.69
N ALA A 596 12.57 -11.36 0.77
CA ALA A 596 11.60 -10.30 1.03
C ALA A 596 11.84 -9.51 2.31
N ILE A 597 12.43 -10.15 3.33
CA ILE A 597 12.71 -9.51 4.63
C ILE A 597 13.96 -8.64 4.53
N ALA A 598 14.97 -9.09 3.79
CA ALA A 598 16.23 -8.37 3.61
C ALA A 598 16.13 -7.24 2.58
N ASP A 599 15.23 -7.38 1.60
CA ASP A 599 15.01 -6.42 0.51
C ASP A 599 13.50 -6.35 0.17
N PRO A 600 12.68 -5.75 1.06
CA PRO A 600 11.23 -5.67 0.86
C PRO A 600 10.81 -4.82 -0.34
N LEU A 601 11.69 -3.92 -0.80
CA LEU A 601 11.44 -3.05 -1.96
C LEU A 601 11.98 -3.63 -3.28
N ARG A 602 12.68 -4.78 -3.24
CA ARG A 602 13.21 -5.49 -4.41
C ARG A 602 14.21 -4.71 -5.25
N PHE A 603 15.08 -3.94 -4.61
CA PHE A 603 16.18 -3.25 -5.31
C PHE A 603 17.20 -4.22 -5.92
N HIS A 604 17.35 -5.41 -5.33
CA HIS A 604 18.35 -6.40 -5.74
C HIS A 604 17.75 -7.77 -6.07
N GLY A 605 16.46 -7.96 -5.81
CA GLY A 605 15.72 -9.18 -6.13
C GLY A 605 14.95 -9.08 -7.44
N ALA A 606 14.52 -10.23 -7.96
CA ALA A 606 13.52 -10.26 -9.02
C ALA A 606 12.17 -9.74 -8.50
N VAL A 607 11.45 -9.04 -9.37
CA VAL A 607 10.07 -8.59 -9.16
C VAL A 607 9.17 -9.39 -10.10
N GLU A 608 8.12 -9.97 -9.55
CA GLU A 608 7.06 -10.60 -10.33
C GLU A 608 5.92 -9.59 -10.52
N GLY A 609 5.47 -9.43 -11.76
CA GLY A 609 4.44 -8.47 -12.14
C GLY A 609 3.36 -9.11 -13.02
N ILE A 610 2.30 -8.36 -13.28
CA ILE A 610 1.20 -8.81 -14.12
C ILE A 610 0.71 -7.69 -15.03
N ALA A 611 0.61 -7.96 -16.32
CA ALA A 611 0.16 -6.99 -17.32
C ALA A 611 -1.31 -6.61 -17.11
N ASP A 612 -1.70 -5.44 -17.58
CA ASP A 612 -3.10 -5.02 -17.64
C ASP A 612 -3.85 -5.69 -18.81
N ARG A 613 -3.84 -7.04 -18.81
CA ARG A 613 -4.41 -7.92 -19.83
C ARG A 613 -5.14 -9.08 -19.16
N THR A 614 -6.02 -9.75 -19.88
CA THR A 614 -6.78 -10.89 -19.34
C THR A 614 -6.79 -12.09 -20.28
N PRO A 615 -6.99 -13.32 -19.79
CA PRO A 615 -7.11 -14.48 -20.67
C PRO A 615 -8.30 -14.38 -21.63
N ASN A 616 -9.37 -13.68 -21.22
CA ASN A 616 -10.53 -13.39 -22.07
C ASN A 616 -10.16 -12.57 -23.32
N GLN A 617 -9.04 -11.83 -23.31
CA GLN A 617 -8.51 -11.11 -24.47
C GLN A 617 -7.64 -12.01 -25.39
N GLY A 618 -7.55 -13.31 -25.11
CA GLY A 618 -6.74 -14.28 -25.86
C GLY A 618 -5.28 -14.34 -25.42
N TRP A 619 -4.94 -13.71 -24.29
CA TRP A 619 -3.65 -13.84 -23.65
C TRP A 619 -3.56 -15.15 -22.87
N ARG A 620 -2.35 -15.70 -22.76
CA ARG A 620 -2.11 -16.82 -21.85
C ARG A 620 -1.81 -16.31 -20.46
N MET A 621 -2.12 -17.10 -19.43
CA MET A 621 -1.70 -16.81 -18.06
C MET A 621 -0.20 -16.52 -17.99
N SER A 622 0.62 -17.36 -18.64
CA SER A 622 2.08 -17.22 -18.73
C SER A 622 2.58 -16.03 -19.58
N TRP A 623 1.69 -15.31 -20.27
CA TRP A 623 2.02 -14.06 -20.98
C TRP A 623 1.60 -12.82 -20.21
N ILE A 624 0.60 -12.96 -19.34
CA ILE A 624 0.07 -11.86 -18.54
C ILE A 624 1.04 -11.60 -17.39
N SER A 625 1.50 -12.64 -16.69
CA SER A 625 2.52 -12.50 -15.64
C SER A 625 3.95 -12.56 -16.20
N TYR A 626 4.88 -11.89 -15.53
CA TYR A 626 6.29 -11.80 -15.96
C TYR A 626 7.22 -11.57 -14.75
N ALA A 627 8.52 -11.74 -14.97
CA ALA A 627 9.55 -11.25 -14.05
C ALA A 627 10.33 -10.07 -14.65
N GLU A 628 10.82 -9.21 -13.77
CA GLU A 628 11.75 -8.12 -14.05
C GLU A 628 12.65 -7.83 -12.83
N SER A 629 13.40 -6.73 -12.87
CA SER A 629 14.14 -6.21 -11.71
C SER A 629 14.21 -4.67 -11.79
N LEU A 630 14.53 -4.03 -10.66
CA LEU A 630 14.50 -2.57 -10.57
C LEU A 630 15.82 -1.90 -10.98
N TYR A 631 15.69 -0.74 -11.61
CA TYR A 631 16.79 0.16 -11.99
C TYR A 631 17.88 -0.59 -12.77
N ASP A 632 19.13 -0.52 -12.33
CA ASP A 632 20.25 -1.12 -13.06
C ASP A 632 20.49 -2.59 -12.67
N ALA A 633 19.67 -3.14 -11.75
CA ALA A 633 19.77 -4.55 -11.42
C ALA A 633 19.33 -5.41 -12.62
N PRO A 634 20.09 -6.44 -13.00
CA PRO A 634 19.70 -7.35 -14.07
C PRO A 634 18.70 -8.41 -13.60
N LEU A 635 17.75 -8.79 -14.47
CA LEU A 635 16.97 -10.02 -14.30
C LEU A 635 17.84 -11.20 -14.73
N ARG A 636 17.94 -12.25 -13.91
CA ARG A 636 18.90 -13.34 -14.13
C ARG A 636 18.25 -14.71 -14.13
N LEU A 637 18.68 -15.57 -15.06
CA LEU A 637 18.41 -17.02 -15.02
C LEU A 637 19.74 -17.79 -14.88
N HIS A 638 19.71 -18.89 -14.14
CA HIS A 638 20.84 -19.78 -13.91
C HIS A 638 20.47 -21.22 -14.25
N TYR A 639 21.08 -21.75 -15.31
CA TYR A 639 20.94 -23.15 -15.72
C TYR A 639 22.16 -23.96 -15.29
N THR A 640 21.92 -25.20 -14.84
CA THR A 640 22.96 -26.15 -14.44
C THR A 640 22.77 -27.50 -15.13
N GLY A 641 23.82 -28.32 -15.15
CA GLY A 641 23.75 -29.67 -15.70
C GLY A 641 23.63 -29.73 -17.23
N LEU A 642 24.08 -28.69 -17.94
CA LEU A 642 24.08 -28.66 -19.39
C LEU A 642 25.19 -29.58 -19.96
N ASP A 643 24.91 -30.26 -21.07
CA ASP A 643 25.91 -31.03 -21.82
C ASP A 643 26.82 -30.06 -22.59
N PRO A 644 28.11 -29.95 -22.24
CA PRO A 644 29.02 -28.97 -22.84
C PRO A 644 29.34 -29.29 -24.31
N LYS A 645 28.98 -30.48 -24.81
CA LYS A 645 29.15 -30.89 -26.20
C LYS A 645 27.89 -30.66 -27.04
N ARG A 646 26.77 -30.35 -26.41
CA ARG A 646 25.49 -30.11 -27.07
C ARG A 646 25.33 -28.62 -27.39
N ARG A 647 24.69 -28.33 -28.52
CA ARG A 647 24.29 -26.96 -28.85
C ARG A 647 22.96 -26.66 -28.17
N TYR A 648 22.70 -25.39 -27.90
CA TYR A 648 21.46 -24.94 -27.29
C TYR A 648 20.90 -23.74 -28.04
N ARG A 649 19.59 -23.57 -27.94
CA ARG A 649 18.85 -22.42 -28.47
C ARG A 649 17.91 -21.92 -27.40
N LEU A 650 17.91 -20.61 -27.18
CA LEU A 650 17.01 -19.93 -26.25
C LEU A 650 15.85 -19.35 -27.04
N VAL A 651 14.63 -19.73 -26.66
CA VAL A 651 13.40 -19.01 -27.03
C VAL A 651 12.93 -18.26 -25.80
N ALA A 652 12.63 -16.97 -25.92
CA ALA A 652 12.05 -16.18 -24.83
C ALA A 652 10.85 -15.37 -25.29
N THR A 653 9.83 -15.29 -24.44
CA THR A 653 8.65 -14.43 -24.63
C THR A 653 8.85 -13.15 -23.83
N TYR A 654 8.92 -12.02 -24.52
CA TYR A 654 8.90 -10.68 -23.94
C TYR A 654 7.44 -10.19 -23.96
N ALA A 655 6.84 -10.13 -22.78
CA ALA A 655 5.45 -9.70 -22.58
C ALA A 655 5.30 -9.05 -21.21
N GLY A 656 4.32 -8.16 -21.04
CA GLY A 656 4.09 -7.45 -19.78
C GLY A 656 3.28 -6.16 -19.95
N GLU A 657 3.52 -5.19 -19.07
CA GLU A 657 2.87 -3.86 -19.11
C GLU A 657 3.10 -3.14 -20.45
N ASP A 658 2.27 -2.15 -20.75
CA ASP A 658 2.42 -1.30 -21.94
C ASP A 658 3.58 -0.28 -21.80
N TYR A 659 4.22 -0.17 -20.64
CA TYR A 659 5.51 0.50 -20.48
C TYR A 659 6.66 -0.51 -20.54
N TRP A 660 7.62 -0.30 -21.43
CA TRP A 660 8.83 -1.12 -21.54
C TRP A 660 10.02 -0.29 -22.00
N LEU A 661 11.21 -0.85 -21.85
CA LEU A 661 12.46 -0.30 -22.35
C LEU A 661 13.20 -1.34 -23.20
N PRO A 662 14.11 -0.91 -24.10
CA PRO A 662 14.93 -1.84 -24.85
C PRO A 662 15.74 -2.74 -23.93
N MET A 663 15.72 -4.05 -24.20
CA MET A 663 16.42 -5.03 -23.38
C MET A 663 17.69 -5.51 -24.06
N ARG A 664 18.78 -5.57 -23.29
CA ARG A 664 20.03 -6.23 -23.70
C ARG A 664 20.15 -7.56 -22.97
N LEU A 665 20.62 -8.61 -23.68
CA LEU A 665 20.82 -9.94 -23.10
C LEU A 665 22.27 -10.39 -23.21
N VAL A 666 22.84 -10.77 -22.07
CA VAL A 666 24.22 -11.26 -21.96
C VAL A 666 24.25 -12.63 -21.30
N ALA A 667 25.04 -13.54 -21.87
CA ALA A 667 25.40 -14.82 -21.27
C ALA A 667 26.74 -14.75 -20.54
N ASN A 668 26.82 -15.37 -19.37
CA ASN A 668 28.02 -15.52 -18.53
C ASN A 668 28.79 -14.19 -18.33
N GLY A 669 28.04 -13.09 -18.17
CA GLY A 669 28.55 -11.74 -17.89
C GLY A 669 29.32 -11.04 -19.03
N SER A 670 29.61 -11.71 -20.14
CA SER A 670 30.49 -11.16 -21.19
C SER A 670 30.08 -11.47 -22.63
N ILE A 671 29.30 -12.54 -22.86
CA ILE A 671 28.90 -12.96 -24.21
C ILE A 671 27.56 -12.29 -24.52
N GLU A 672 27.58 -11.23 -25.32
CA GLU A 672 26.33 -10.59 -25.76
C GLU A 672 25.56 -11.51 -26.72
N LEU A 673 24.33 -11.84 -26.35
CA LEU A 673 23.43 -12.66 -27.16
C LEU A 673 22.59 -11.80 -28.10
N HIS A 674 22.14 -10.62 -27.63
CA HIS A 674 21.66 -9.55 -28.49
C HIS A 674 21.89 -8.17 -27.86
N PRO A 675 22.13 -7.13 -28.69
CA PRO A 675 22.23 -5.74 -28.23
C PRO A 675 20.86 -5.24 -27.72
N PRO A 676 20.76 -4.02 -27.15
CA PRO A 676 19.48 -3.42 -26.79
C PRO A 676 18.44 -3.57 -27.90
N LEU A 677 17.41 -4.36 -27.62
CA LEU A 677 16.35 -4.73 -28.54
C LEU A 677 15.03 -4.19 -28.01
N ASP A 678 14.37 -3.40 -28.84
CA ASP A 678 13.05 -2.88 -28.52
C ASP A 678 11.94 -3.89 -28.84
N ARG A 679 10.91 -3.93 -27.99
CA ARG A 679 9.78 -4.86 -28.14
C ARG A 679 8.82 -4.35 -29.22
N LYS A 680 8.68 -5.10 -30.31
CA LYS A 680 7.85 -4.71 -31.49
C LYS A 680 6.39 -5.10 -31.39
N THR A 681 6.09 -6.14 -30.61
CA THR A 681 4.74 -6.65 -30.35
C THR A 681 4.62 -7.05 -28.89
N ASN A 682 3.43 -7.08 -28.33
CA ASN A 682 3.20 -7.54 -26.95
C ASN A 682 2.11 -8.62 -26.99
N PRO A 683 2.45 -9.92 -26.89
CA PRO A 683 3.79 -10.49 -26.67
C PRO A 683 4.72 -10.46 -27.90
N MET A 684 6.03 -10.54 -27.68
CA MET A 684 7.07 -10.74 -28.70
C MET A 684 7.92 -11.96 -28.36
N THR A 685 8.18 -12.84 -29.32
CA THR A 685 9.09 -13.97 -29.15
C THR A 685 10.44 -13.66 -29.77
N VAL A 686 11.52 -13.98 -29.06
CA VAL A 686 12.89 -14.00 -29.58
C VAL A 686 13.41 -15.43 -29.62
N ASP A 687 14.24 -15.73 -30.63
CA ASP A 687 14.81 -17.05 -30.87
C ASP A 687 16.31 -16.89 -31.17
N ILE A 688 17.16 -17.40 -30.28
CA ILE A 688 18.58 -17.05 -30.23
C ILE A 688 19.44 -18.31 -30.08
N PRO A 689 20.38 -18.59 -30.99
CA PRO A 689 21.34 -19.66 -30.80
C PRO A 689 22.31 -19.32 -29.65
N ILE A 690 22.52 -20.25 -28.73
CA ILE A 690 23.49 -20.08 -27.65
C ILE A 690 24.89 -20.49 -28.14
N PRO A 691 25.88 -19.58 -28.11
CA PRO A 691 27.24 -19.93 -28.49
C PRO A 691 27.77 -21.06 -27.61
N ALA A 692 28.44 -22.06 -28.20
CA ALA A 692 29.01 -23.18 -27.44
C ALA A 692 29.91 -22.71 -26.29
N ALA A 693 30.58 -21.56 -26.47
CA ALA A 693 31.39 -20.92 -25.44
C ALA A 693 30.63 -20.61 -24.13
N ALA A 694 29.33 -20.34 -24.22
CA ALA A 694 28.48 -20.01 -23.08
C ALA A 694 28.05 -21.24 -22.27
N THR A 695 28.14 -22.47 -22.82
CA THR A 695 27.71 -23.71 -22.13
C THR A 695 28.86 -24.68 -21.83
N ARG A 696 30.11 -24.35 -22.20
CA ARG A 696 31.29 -25.21 -21.96
C ARG A 696 31.49 -25.62 -20.50
N GLY A 697 31.05 -24.79 -19.56
CA GLY A 697 31.15 -25.03 -18.13
C GLY A 697 30.03 -25.90 -17.55
N SER A 698 29.15 -26.47 -18.38
CA SER A 698 27.92 -27.17 -17.96
C SER A 698 26.91 -26.30 -17.20
N THR A 699 27.09 -24.98 -17.26
CA THR A 699 26.17 -23.97 -16.72
C THR A 699 25.93 -22.89 -17.77
N LEU A 700 24.86 -22.12 -17.59
CA LEU A 700 24.56 -20.93 -18.38
C LEU A 700 23.90 -19.89 -17.47
N ASP A 701 24.52 -18.71 -17.36
CA ASP A 701 23.95 -17.55 -16.69
C ASP A 701 23.43 -16.57 -17.74
N LEU A 702 22.15 -16.24 -17.70
CA LEU A 702 21.54 -15.22 -18.54
C LEU A 702 21.26 -13.98 -17.71
N ALA A 703 21.49 -12.80 -18.29
CA ALA A 703 21.19 -11.51 -17.66
C ALA A 703 20.53 -10.56 -18.67
N TRP A 704 19.30 -10.14 -18.36
CA TRP A 704 18.60 -9.06 -19.04
C TRP A 704 18.83 -7.73 -18.32
N THR A 705 19.15 -6.69 -19.06
CA THR A 705 19.33 -5.32 -18.55
C THR A 705 18.60 -4.30 -19.41
N ARG A 706 18.02 -3.29 -18.76
CA ARG A 706 17.56 -2.04 -19.38
C ARG A 706 18.71 -1.05 -19.63
N PRO A 707 18.47 0.09 -20.32
CA PRO A 707 19.43 1.18 -20.38
C PRO A 707 19.80 1.66 -18.97
N ALA A 708 21.11 1.81 -18.73
CA ALA A 708 21.65 2.17 -17.42
C ALA A 708 21.29 3.59 -17.01
N GLY A 709 21.20 3.82 -15.70
CA GLY A 709 21.07 5.16 -15.12
C GLY A 709 19.68 5.77 -15.25
N MET A 710 18.69 5.04 -15.76
CA MET A 710 17.34 5.56 -15.96
C MET A 710 16.54 5.69 -14.65
N GLY A 711 15.58 6.62 -14.63
CA GLY A 711 14.71 6.93 -13.49
C GLY A 711 13.29 6.34 -13.56
N GLY A 712 12.32 7.08 -13.02
CA GLY A 712 10.92 6.68 -12.92
C GLY A 712 10.70 5.49 -11.97
N SER A 713 9.78 4.60 -12.34
CA SER A 713 9.42 3.42 -11.53
C SER A 713 10.55 2.41 -11.35
N GLY A 714 11.66 2.53 -12.09
CA GLY A 714 12.73 1.54 -12.10
C GLY A 714 12.40 0.26 -12.88
N ARG A 715 11.17 0.11 -13.40
CA ARG A 715 10.68 -1.05 -14.16
C ARG A 715 10.96 -0.97 -15.67
N GLY A 716 10.75 -2.05 -16.41
CA GLY A 716 10.66 -1.98 -17.89
C GLY A 716 11.43 -3.04 -18.69
N HIS A 717 12.03 -4.07 -18.08
CA HIS A 717 12.62 -5.21 -18.80
C HIS A 717 11.89 -6.52 -18.48
N GLN A 718 10.71 -6.68 -19.07
CA GLN A 718 9.76 -7.73 -18.71
C GLN A 718 9.98 -8.99 -19.54
N VAL A 719 10.22 -10.12 -18.88
CA VAL A 719 10.35 -11.44 -19.51
C VAL A 719 9.30 -12.37 -18.92
N ALA A 720 8.46 -12.94 -19.77
CA ALA A 720 7.32 -13.76 -19.35
C ALA A 720 7.66 -15.25 -19.33
N GLU A 721 8.31 -15.76 -20.39
CA GLU A 721 8.63 -17.18 -20.53
C GLU A 721 10.00 -17.39 -21.16
N THR A 722 10.63 -18.53 -20.84
CA THR A 722 11.84 -18.99 -21.56
C THR A 722 11.83 -20.50 -21.80
N TRP A 723 12.45 -20.92 -22.90
CA TRP A 723 12.81 -22.30 -23.20
C TRP A 723 14.28 -22.36 -23.61
N LEU A 724 15.10 -23.09 -22.85
CA LEU A 724 16.43 -23.49 -23.29
C LEU A 724 16.37 -24.88 -23.90
N ILE A 725 16.48 -24.94 -25.23
CA ILE A 725 16.22 -26.13 -26.03
C ILE A 725 17.54 -26.73 -26.51
N PRO A 726 17.80 -28.01 -26.25
CA PRO A 726 19.04 -28.65 -26.69
C PRO A 726 18.96 -29.17 -28.13
N GLU A 727 20.04 -29.06 -28.90
CA GLU A 727 20.11 -29.42 -30.33
C GLU A 727 21.13 -30.55 -30.64
N PRO A 728 20.89 -31.42 -31.65
CA PRO A 728 19.65 -31.53 -32.43
C PRO A 728 18.49 -32.01 -31.52
N LEU A 729 17.25 -31.75 -31.95
CA LEU A 729 16.05 -32.10 -31.18
C LEU A 729 16.03 -33.61 -30.92
N SER A 730 15.56 -34.03 -29.74
CA SER A 730 15.40 -35.46 -29.43
C SER A 730 14.55 -36.15 -30.51
N GLY A 731 15.18 -37.03 -31.30
CA GLY A 731 14.54 -37.74 -32.41
C GLY A 731 15.22 -37.51 -33.76
N GLU A 732 15.94 -36.40 -33.93
CA GLU A 732 16.83 -36.18 -35.07
C GLU A 732 18.20 -36.77 -34.75
N ARG A 733 18.43 -38.03 -35.11
CA ARG A 733 19.81 -38.57 -35.15
C ARG A 733 20.58 -37.80 -36.23
N LYS A 734 21.78 -37.35 -35.88
CA LYS A 734 22.77 -36.82 -36.82
C LYS A 734 23.02 -37.78 -37.97
#